data_AF-A0A7Y9XST9-F1
#
_entry.id   AF-A0A7Y9XST9-F1
#
_cell.length_a   1.000
_cell.length_b   1.000
_cell.length_c   1.000
_cell.angle_alpha   90.00
_cell.angle_beta   90.00
_cell.angle_gamma   90.00
#
_symmetry.space_group_name_H-M   'P 1'
#
loop_
_entity.id
_entity.type
_entity.pdbx_description
1 polymer ?
#
loop_
_entity_poly.entity_id
_entity_poly.type
_entity_poly.pdbx_seq_one_letter_code
_entity_poly.pdbx_strand_id
1 'polypeptide(L)'
;MATISAEKRPASISGQSPSPEAVVVRFAGDSGDGMQLTGGQFTLSTALAGNDLATFPDFPAEIRAPQGTLFGVSAFQINFGSSEVTTAGDAPDVLVAMNPAALKVNVQSLKPGGLIIADTGEFTKRNLDKAKYDTNPLEDDSLAKWDVLAFDISAMTLESVKEFGLGNKEALRCKNMWTLGLALWMFDRRRAPIHEWLKAKFAKKNPVLADANIAALDAGHAYGETAELSGPLRKLHVESFVQEPGVYRTVTGAEAVSLGLVAGAKLAGVDMFFGGYPITPASAILHNLVKMKEFGVTTFQAEDEIAAICAAIGASYAGKLGVTSSSGPGIALKGEAMGLAVMTELPLVIVNSQRGGPSTGLPTKTEQSDLYQAIYGRNGDAPLPVIAARSPSDAFECAIEACRIATQFMTPVMLLTDGYIGNAAEPWKVPDPEAFEPFPVKHLDAPNGADGKVEPFRRDERGVRPWIKPGTPGLMHRIGGIEKAIDTGNIDYSPAVHQSQTDARREKVENVANAIPDQDVSLGDKSGGLVVVGWGSTYGPIHQAVRRARRKGLAVSHVHVRHVWPLPKNLGELLRGYDCVLVPEMNSGQFKTVLRDQYLVDARPLNKVSGQPFAIAEIERAIEAFFDDVPGNEGGDVDPNKKQLPSVKAVNP
;
A
#
# COMPACT_ATOMS: atom_id res chain seq x y z
N MET A 1 -15.61 3.03 14.42
CA MET A 1 -16.47 2.92 13.23
C MET A 1 -17.27 4.19 13.15
N ALA A 2 -17.30 4.87 12.01
CA ALA A 2 -18.12 6.06 11.82
C ALA A 2 -19.00 5.83 10.61
N THR A 3 -20.30 5.82 10.82
CA THR A 3 -21.31 5.68 9.79
C THR A 3 -21.57 7.05 9.20
N ILE A 4 -21.26 7.28 7.92
CA ILE A 4 -21.63 8.51 7.22
C ILE A 4 -22.88 8.20 6.38
N SER A 5 -24.01 8.79 6.76
CA SER A 5 -25.21 8.86 5.91
C SER A 5 -25.06 10.07 4.99
N ALA A 6 -25.18 9.88 3.68
CA ALA A 6 -25.12 10.97 2.72
C ALA A 6 -26.33 11.92 2.90
N GLU A 7 -26.13 13.11 3.47
CA GLU A 7 -27.14 14.16 3.48
C GLU A 7 -27.08 15.01 2.20
N LYS A 8 -28.26 15.39 1.68
CA LYS A 8 -28.42 16.25 0.50
C LYS A 8 -27.97 17.69 0.79
N ARG A 9 -27.24 18.28 -0.17
CA ARG A 9 -26.72 19.66 -0.22
C ARG A 9 -27.67 20.76 0.32
N PRO A 10 -27.15 21.75 1.07
CA PRO A 10 -27.59 23.15 0.95
C PRO A 10 -26.91 23.81 -0.27
N ALA A 11 -27.58 24.81 -0.86
CA ALA A 11 -27.09 25.53 -2.03
C ALA A 11 -25.81 26.34 -1.74
N SER A 12 -24.89 26.37 -2.72
CA SER A 12 -23.60 27.08 -2.65
C SER A 12 -23.78 28.59 -2.52
N ILE A 13 -23.09 29.20 -1.55
CA ILE A 13 -22.95 30.66 -1.42
C ILE A 13 -21.83 31.12 -2.35
N SER A 14 -22.15 31.96 -3.33
CA SER A 14 -21.19 32.56 -4.27
C SER A 14 -20.35 33.65 -3.59
N GLY A 15 -19.02 33.51 -3.56
CA GLY A 15 -18.14 34.61 -3.16
C GLY A 15 -16.74 34.26 -2.59
N GLN A 16 -16.39 32.99 -2.39
CA GLN A 16 -15.06 32.61 -1.89
C GLN A 16 -14.09 32.26 -3.03
N SER A 17 -12.80 32.56 -2.85
CA SER A 17 -11.69 32.11 -3.73
C SER A 17 -11.83 30.62 -4.01
N PRO A 18 -11.52 30.13 -5.23
CA PRO A 18 -11.73 28.72 -5.56
C PRO A 18 -10.89 27.84 -4.64
N SER A 19 -11.54 26.91 -3.94
CA SER A 19 -10.88 25.90 -3.11
C SER A 19 -9.99 25.00 -3.99
N PRO A 20 -8.76 24.65 -3.56
CA PRO A 20 -7.91 23.75 -4.30
C PRO A 20 -8.52 22.34 -4.38
N GLU A 21 -8.32 21.66 -5.52
CA GLU A 21 -8.88 20.31 -5.76
C GLU A 21 -8.29 19.25 -4.82
N ALA A 22 -7.05 19.46 -4.35
CA ALA A 22 -6.36 18.61 -3.39
C ALA A 22 -5.28 19.40 -2.65
N VAL A 23 -4.95 18.95 -1.43
CA VAL A 23 -3.92 19.53 -0.56
C VAL A 23 -3.05 18.42 0.00
N VAL A 24 -1.73 18.63 -0.02
CA VAL A 24 -0.77 17.70 0.55
C VAL A 24 -0.16 18.29 1.83
N VAL A 25 -0.31 17.60 2.95
CA VAL A 25 0.24 18.00 4.25
C VAL A 25 1.24 16.95 4.71
N ARG A 26 2.42 17.40 5.15
CA ARG A 26 3.45 16.53 5.73
C ARG A 26 3.76 16.95 7.16
N PHE A 27 3.56 16.02 8.10
CA PHE A 27 4.00 16.15 9.48
C PHE A 27 5.36 15.48 9.64
N ALA A 28 6.36 16.19 10.14
CA ALA A 28 7.72 15.68 10.29
C ALA A 28 8.31 16.00 11.67
N GLY A 29 9.01 15.04 12.25
CA GLY A 29 9.60 15.11 13.58
C GLY A 29 10.52 13.92 13.84
N ASP A 30 10.96 13.71 15.08
CA ASP A 30 11.75 12.54 15.41
C ASP A 30 10.87 11.29 15.57
N SER A 31 11.48 10.12 15.36
CA SER A 31 10.88 8.85 15.78
C SER A 31 10.55 8.90 17.28
N GLY A 32 9.26 8.73 17.60
CA GLY A 32 8.74 8.82 18.97
C GLY A 32 7.98 10.11 19.30
N ASP A 33 8.08 11.16 18.47
CA ASP A 33 7.31 12.42 18.64
C ASP A 33 5.83 12.26 18.28
N GLY A 34 5.45 11.10 17.74
CA GLY A 34 4.06 10.78 17.44
C GLY A 34 3.55 11.37 16.14
N MET A 35 4.40 11.72 15.17
CA MET A 35 3.99 12.22 13.85
C MET A 35 3.07 11.24 13.10
N GLN A 36 3.34 9.95 13.21
CA GLN A 36 2.47 8.89 12.69
C GLN A 36 1.07 8.90 13.33
N LEU A 37 1.01 9.21 14.64
CA LEU A 37 -0.24 9.31 15.37
C LEU A 37 -1.03 10.55 14.96
N THR A 38 -0.36 11.71 14.91
CA THR A 38 -0.93 12.97 14.43
C THR A 38 -1.49 12.81 13.01
N GLY A 39 -0.68 12.29 12.09
CA GLY A 39 -1.09 12.02 10.72
C GLY A 39 -2.25 11.04 10.62
N GLY A 40 -2.24 9.95 11.40
CA GLY A 40 -3.34 8.99 11.45
C GLY A 40 -4.65 9.56 11.99
N GLN A 41 -4.61 10.40 13.03
CA GLN A 41 -5.80 11.09 13.54
C GLN A 41 -6.31 12.16 12.58
N PHE A 42 -5.40 12.87 11.91
CA PHE A 42 -5.77 13.82 10.86
C PHE A 42 -6.41 13.10 9.65
N THR A 43 -5.91 11.92 9.29
CA THR A 43 -6.51 11.03 8.26
C THR A 43 -7.93 10.66 8.63
N LEU A 44 -8.16 10.21 9.87
CA LEU A 44 -9.50 9.86 10.34
C LEU A 44 -10.45 11.07 10.28
N SER A 45 -10.01 12.24 10.75
CA SER A 45 -10.84 13.46 10.72
C SER A 45 -11.15 13.92 9.29
N THR A 46 -10.19 13.76 8.37
CA THR A 46 -10.36 14.06 6.94
C THR A 46 -11.32 13.10 6.25
N ALA A 47 -11.27 11.80 6.58
CA ALA A 47 -12.25 10.84 6.10
C ALA A 47 -13.67 11.16 6.61
N LEU A 48 -13.80 11.57 7.89
CA LEU A 48 -15.08 11.99 8.47
C LEU A 48 -15.65 13.27 7.83
N ALA A 49 -14.79 14.11 7.24
CA ALA A 49 -15.21 15.28 6.47
C ALA A 49 -15.68 14.93 5.04
N GLY A 50 -15.60 13.65 4.63
CA GLY A 50 -16.01 13.17 3.32
C GLY A 50 -14.99 13.42 2.20
N ASN A 51 -13.75 13.76 2.54
CA ASN A 51 -12.70 13.90 1.54
C ASN A 51 -12.14 12.54 1.12
N ASP A 52 -11.82 12.44 -0.18
CA ASP A 52 -10.96 11.35 -0.64
C ASP A 52 -9.52 11.62 -0.23
N LEU A 53 -8.75 10.55 0.03
CA LEU A 53 -7.40 10.69 0.57
C LEU A 53 -6.49 9.50 0.26
N ALA A 54 -5.19 9.76 0.29
CA ALA A 54 -4.16 8.74 0.34
C ALA A 54 -3.01 9.19 1.27
N THR A 55 -2.45 8.24 2.01
CA THR A 55 -1.39 8.53 2.99
C THR A 55 -0.08 7.85 2.65
N PHE A 56 1.02 8.42 3.13
CA PHE A 56 2.35 7.83 3.07
C PHE A 56 3.08 8.01 4.40
N PRO A 57 3.08 6.96 5.25
CA PRO A 57 3.95 6.86 6.41
C PRO A 57 5.41 6.67 5.97
N ASP A 58 6.29 7.62 6.27
CA ASP A 58 7.73 7.50 6.04
C ASP A 58 8.47 7.29 7.38
N PHE A 59 9.07 6.11 7.50
CA PHE A 59 9.80 5.69 8.68
C PHE A 59 11.31 5.79 8.47
N PRO A 60 12.06 6.29 9.46
CA PRO A 60 13.51 6.22 9.42
C PRO A 60 13.97 4.76 9.42
N ALA A 61 15.15 4.52 8.83
CA ALA A 61 15.74 3.19 8.83
C ALA A 61 16.14 2.72 10.26
N GLU A 62 16.45 3.67 11.15
CA GLU A 62 16.84 3.38 12.52
C GLU A 62 15.66 3.45 13.50
N ILE A 63 15.47 2.38 14.28
CA ILE A 63 14.38 2.30 15.29
C ILE A 63 14.60 3.31 16.43
N ARG A 64 15.86 3.61 16.79
CA ARG A 64 16.23 4.54 17.87
C ARG A 64 17.46 5.38 17.52
N ALA A 65 17.38 6.14 16.44
CA ALA A 65 18.36 7.19 16.20
C ALA A 65 18.34 8.22 17.35
N PRO A 66 19.47 8.87 17.68
CA PRO A 66 19.47 9.94 18.65
C PRO A 66 18.51 11.07 18.22
N GLN A 67 17.69 11.56 19.15
CA GLN A 67 16.76 12.68 18.89
C GLN A 67 17.51 13.91 18.35
N GLY A 68 16.91 14.58 17.37
CA GLY A 68 17.44 15.73 16.65
C GLY A 68 18.44 15.40 15.54
N THR A 69 18.62 14.12 15.17
CA THR A 69 19.51 13.72 14.07
C THR A 69 18.73 13.42 12.79
N LEU A 70 19.38 13.60 11.63
CA LEU A 70 18.75 13.42 10.31
C LEU A 70 18.27 11.98 10.07
N PHE A 71 18.96 10.98 10.64
CA PHE A 71 18.62 9.56 10.48
C PHE A 71 17.39 9.14 11.28
N GLY A 72 16.99 9.94 12.28
CA GLY A 72 15.83 9.68 13.14
C GLY A 72 14.54 10.33 12.69
N VAL A 73 14.57 11.08 11.59
CA VAL A 73 13.39 11.81 11.10
C VAL A 73 12.34 10.83 10.60
N SER A 74 11.13 10.97 11.14
CA SER A 74 9.93 10.30 10.68
C SER A 74 8.97 11.34 10.13
N ALA A 75 8.30 11.00 9.02
CA ALA A 75 7.30 11.84 8.41
C ALA A 75 6.00 11.07 8.15
N PHE A 76 4.89 11.78 8.15
CA PHE A 76 3.61 11.30 7.69
C PHE A 76 3.04 12.29 6.69
N GLN A 77 2.85 11.84 5.45
CA GLN A 77 2.21 12.64 4.42
C GLN A 77 0.77 12.18 4.19
N ILE A 78 -0.11 13.14 4.00
CA ILE A 78 -1.48 12.92 3.55
C ILE A 78 -1.77 13.83 2.36
N ASN A 79 -2.36 13.27 1.31
CA ASN A 79 -3.00 14.01 0.24
C ASN A 79 -4.50 13.81 0.37
N PHE A 80 -5.27 14.89 0.34
CA PHE A 80 -6.72 14.83 0.44
C PHE A 80 -7.36 15.91 -0.41
N GLY A 81 -8.55 15.64 -0.94
CA GLY A 81 -9.16 16.54 -1.91
C GLY A 81 -10.67 16.41 -2.05
N SER A 82 -11.20 17.26 -2.92
CA SER A 82 -12.58 17.24 -3.41
C SER A 82 -12.71 16.45 -4.73
N SER A 83 -11.60 15.88 -5.21
CA SER A 83 -11.52 14.99 -6.37
C SER A 83 -10.86 13.68 -5.98
N GLU A 84 -10.95 12.69 -6.86
CA GLU A 84 -10.32 11.38 -6.64
C GLU A 84 -8.80 11.50 -6.41
N VAL A 85 -8.33 10.99 -5.27
CA VAL A 85 -6.94 11.01 -4.80
C VAL A 85 -6.40 9.57 -4.76
N THR A 86 -5.50 9.26 -5.69
CA THR A 86 -4.91 7.91 -5.81
C THR A 86 -3.43 7.84 -5.41
N THR A 87 -2.85 8.95 -4.94
CA THR A 87 -1.44 9.03 -4.52
C THR A 87 -1.30 9.90 -3.29
N ALA A 88 -0.24 9.69 -2.50
CA ALA A 88 0.11 10.59 -1.40
C ALA A 88 0.57 11.99 -1.86
N GLY A 89 0.62 12.28 -3.16
CA GLY A 89 1.01 13.57 -3.73
C GLY A 89 2.53 13.75 -3.91
N ASP A 90 2.92 14.41 -5.00
CA ASP A 90 4.34 14.59 -5.38
C ASP A 90 5.14 15.43 -4.38
N ALA A 91 4.51 16.49 -3.87
CA ALA A 91 5.15 17.48 -3.02
C ALA A 91 4.13 18.05 -2.03
N PRO A 92 4.48 18.25 -0.74
CA PRO A 92 3.62 18.94 0.21
C PRO A 92 3.35 20.39 -0.18
N ASP A 93 2.13 20.85 0.14
CA ASP A 93 1.73 22.26 0.20
C ASP A 93 2.04 22.84 1.59
N VAL A 94 1.96 22.02 2.63
CA VAL A 94 2.26 22.39 4.02
C VAL A 94 3.24 21.39 4.63
N LEU A 95 4.35 21.88 5.16
CA LEU A 95 5.31 21.13 5.98
C LEU A 95 5.22 21.59 7.42
N VAL A 96 4.82 20.68 8.30
CA VAL A 96 4.87 20.90 9.74
C VAL A 96 6.13 20.24 10.29
N ALA A 97 7.13 21.04 10.64
CA ALA A 97 8.43 20.59 11.10
C ALA A 97 8.59 20.81 12.61
N MET A 98 8.61 19.71 13.37
CA MET A 98 8.72 19.74 14.84
C MET A 98 10.12 20.12 15.34
N ASN A 99 11.15 20.02 14.51
CA ASN A 99 12.54 20.30 14.89
C ASN A 99 13.41 20.61 13.65
N PRO A 100 14.66 21.09 13.82
CA PRO A 100 15.53 21.41 12.70
C PRO A 100 15.86 20.22 11.79
N ALA A 101 16.04 19.02 12.33
CA ALA A 101 16.35 17.83 11.53
C ALA A 101 15.20 17.48 10.58
N ALA A 102 13.96 17.53 11.09
CA ALA A 102 12.74 17.32 10.31
C ALA A 102 12.59 18.36 9.19
N LEU A 103 12.89 19.63 9.47
CA LEU A 103 12.94 20.69 8.46
C LEU A 103 13.97 20.35 7.37
N LYS A 104 15.22 20.08 7.75
CA LYS A 104 16.32 19.84 6.79
C LYS A 104 16.04 18.68 5.84
N VAL A 105 15.49 17.58 6.36
CA VAL A 105 15.20 16.37 5.58
C VAL A 105 14.06 16.59 4.60
N ASN A 106 13.08 17.45 4.91
CA ASN A 106 11.83 17.52 4.15
C ASN A 106 11.63 18.80 3.33
N VAL A 107 12.30 19.91 3.68
CA VAL A 107 12.03 21.23 3.08
C VAL A 107 12.25 21.24 1.57
N GLN A 108 13.22 20.49 1.05
CA GLN A 108 13.48 20.41 -0.39
C GLN A 108 12.34 19.74 -1.18
N SER A 109 11.48 18.95 -0.51
CA SER A 109 10.29 18.37 -1.13
C SER A 109 9.09 19.32 -1.12
N LEU A 110 9.11 20.41 -0.34
CA LEU A 110 8.01 21.35 -0.25
C LEU A 110 7.90 22.18 -1.52
N LYS A 111 6.68 22.36 -2.04
CA LYS A 111 6.44 23.21 -3.22
C LYS A 111 6.96 24.63 -2.98
N PRO A 112 7.55 25.30 -3.99
CA PRO A 112 7.82 26.74 -3.89
C PRO A 112 6.56 27.51 -3.51
N GLY A 113 6.66 28.45 -2.56
CA GLY A 113 5.50 29.14 -1.98
C GLY A 113 4.64 28.29 -1.03
N GLY A 114 5.03 27.05 -0.72
CA GLY A 114 4.41 26.24 0.31
C GLY A 114 4.65 26.79 1.72
N LEU A 115 3.83 26.37 2.67
CA LEU A 115 3.88 26.84 4.06
C LEU A 115 4.74 25.92 4.93
N ILE A 116 5.69 26.51 5.66
CA ILE A 116 6.47 25.88 6.72
C ILE A 116 5.88 26.30 8.07
N ILE A 117 5.51 25.34 8.90
CA ILE A 117 5.17 25.55 10.32
C ILE A 117 6.29 24.96 11.16
N ALA A 118 7.00 25.80 11.91
CA ALA A 118 8.20 25.40 12.67
C ALA A 118 8.07 25.73 14.17
N ASP A 119 8.41 24.76 15.03
CA ASP A 119 8.49 24.94 16.49
C ASP A 119 9.80 25.61 16.88
N THR A 120 9.81 26.93 17.11
CA THR A 120 11.04 27.66 17.47
C THR A 120 11.66 27.17 18.78
N GLY A 121 10.88 26.57 19.68
CA GLY A 121 11.37 25.99 20.93
C GLY A 121 12.38 24.85 20.74
N GLU A 122 12.38 24.21 19.56
CA GLU A 122 13.31 23.14 19.21
C GLU A 122 14.53 23.60 18.40
N PHE A 123 14.59 24.86 17.97
CA PHE A 123 15.72 25.43 17.22
C PHE A 123 16.83 25.93 18.16
N THR A 124 17.13 25.14 19.19
CA THR A 124 18.25 25.39 20.11
C THR A 124 19.58 25.09 19.43
N LYS A 125 20.67 25.73 19.87
CA LYS A 125 22.04 25.48 19.37
C LYS A 125 22.37 23.97 19.30
N ARG A 126 22.03 23.22 20.37
CA ARG A 126 22.26 21.77 20.44
C ARG A 126 21.54 20.99 19.34
N ASN A 127 20.29 21.36 19.02
CA ASN A 127 19.51 20.67 18.00
C ASN A 127 19.95 21.07 16.59
N LEU A 128 20.34 22.33 16.38
CA LEU A 128 20.95 22.80 15.14
C LEU A 128 22.26 22.07 14.84
N ASP A 129 23.14 21.93 15.84
CA ASP A 129 24.41 21.20 15.72
C ASP A 129 24.17 19.73 15.30
N LYS A 130 23.18 19.06 15.92
CA LYS A 130 22.82 17.66 15.58
C LYS A 130 22.22 17.53 14.18
N ALA A 131 21.42 18.51 13.75
CA ALA A 131 20.88 18.60 12.40
C ALA A 131 21.93 19.09 11.38
N LYS A 132 23.14 19.41 11.84
CA LYS A 132 24.28 19.88 11.04
C LYS A 132 23.97 21.22 10.36
N TYR A 133 23.31 22.13 11.04
CA TYR A 133 23.12 23.51 10.59
C TYR A 133 24.25 24.39 11.13
N ASP A 134 24.85 25.20 10.26
CA ASP A 134 25.86 26.18 10.67
C ASP A 134 25.20 27.44 11.26
N THR A 135 24.07 27.86 10.69
CA THR A 135 23.22 28.97 11.14
C THR A 135 21.78 28.51 11.33
N ASN A 136 21.01 29.24 12.14
CA ASN A 136 19.59 28.97 12.31
C ASN A 136 18.84 29.31 11.01
N PRO A 137 18.24 28.33 10.29
CA PRO A 137 17.56 28.59 9.03
C PRO A 137 16.30 29.45 9.17
N LEU A 138 15.80 29.66 10.40
CA LEU A 138 14.68 30.57 10.67
C LEU A 138 15.12 32.04 10.75
N GLU A 139 16.42 32.31 10.82
CA GLU A 139 17.01 33.64 10.99
C GLU A 139 17.85 34.07 9.77
N ASP A 140 17.95 33.21 8.74
CA ASP A 140 18.67 33.49 7.50
C ASP A 140 17.74 33.38 6.27
N ASP A 141 18.27 33.72 5.09
CA ASP A 141 17.49 33.75 3.85
C ASP A 141 17.31 32.35 3.20
N SER A 142 17.75 31.27 3.86
CA SER A 142 17.71 29.92 3.28
C SER A 142 16.28 29.40 3.03
N LEU A 143 15.29 29.96 3.73
CA LEU A 143 13.88 29.60 3.59
C LEU A 143 13.06 30.57 2.74
N ALA A 144 13.67 31.58 2.11
CA ALA A 144 12.99 32.65 1.38
C ALA A 144 12.11 32.19 0.19
N LYS A 145 12.24 30.92 -0.24
CA LYS A 145 11.41 30.31 -1.30
C LYS A 145 10.03 29.86 -0.81
N TRP A 146 9.78 29.88 0.49
CA TRP A 146 8.59 29.35 1.15
C TRP A 146 8.02 30.37 2.14
N ASP A 147 6.73 30.24 2.43
CA ASP A 147 6.12 31.00 3.51
C ASP A 147 6.48 30.33 4.84
N VAL A 148 7.01 31.09 5.80
CA VAL A 148 7.42 30.56 7.10
C VAL A 148 6.54 31.12 8.21
N LEU A 149 5.90 30.22 8.95
CA LEU A 149 5.29 30.51 10.24
C LEU A 149 6.07 29.79 11.35
N ALA A 150 6.81 30.57 12.12
CA ALA A 150 7.66 30.07 13.20
C ALA A 150 7.24 30.70 14.54
N PHE A 151 6.98 29.86 15.53
CA PHE A 151 6.63 30.27 16.91
C PHE A 151 6.88 29.10 17.88
N ASP A 152 6.87 29.37 19.18
CA ASP A 152 7.25 28.40 20.21
C ASP A 152 6.10 27.46 20.56
N ILE A 153 5.87 26.46 19.71
CA ILE A 153 4.85 25.41 19.91
C ILE A 153 5.09 24.69 21.24
N SER A 154 6.36 24.47 21.60
CA SER A 154 6.73 23.81 22.85
C SER A 154 6.25 24.60 24.08
N ALA A 155 6.51 25.91 24.14
CA ALA A 155 6.04 26.77 25.23
C ALA A 155 4.51 26.87 25.27
N MET A 156 3.85 27.01 24.10
CA MET A 156 2.39 27.05 24.02
C MET A 156 1.74 25.73 24.47
N THR A 157 2.36 24.60 24.14
CA THR A 157 1.93 23.28 24.63
C THR A 157 2.04 23.22 26.16
N LEU A 158 3.18 23.61 26.72
CA LEU A 158 3.41 23.59 28.18
C LEU A 158 2.37 24.44 28.92
N GLU A 159 2.07 25.65 28.43
CA GLU A 159 1.07 26.51 29.07
C GLU A 159 -0.34 25.91 28.95
N SER A 160 -0.70 25.33 27.80
CA SER A 160 -2.03 24.72 27.59
C SER A 160 -2.34 23.53 28.52
N VAL A 161 -1.32 22.86 29.05
CA VAL A 161 -1.47 21.66 29.89
C VAL A 161 -1.04 21.86 31.35
N LYS A 162 -0.71 23.10 31.73
CA LYS A 162 -0.15 23.45 33.04
C LYS A 162 -1.06 23.07 34.22
N GLU A 163 -2.36 23.23 34.06
CA GLU A 163 -3.36 22.95 35.11
C GLU A 163 -3.48 21.45 35.44
N PHE A 164 -2.97 20.55 34.58
CA PHE A 164 -3.05 19.11 34.78
C PHE A 164 -1.90 18.53 35.61
N GLY A 165 -0.94 19.37 36.04
CA GLY A 165 0.15 18.96 36.93
C GLY A 165 1.15 17.96 36.32
N LEU A 166 1.24 17.89 34.99
CA LEU A 166 2.17 17.01 34.29
C LEU A 166 3.61 17.47 34.44
N GLY A 167 4.56 16.54 34.56
CA GLY A 167 5.98 16.88 34.46
C GLY A 167 6.34 17.37 33.05
N ASN A 168 7.36 18.23 32.90
CA ASN A 168 7.75 18.83 31.61
C ASN A 168 7.85 17.80 30.46
N LYS A 169 8.42 16.62 30.73
CA LYS A 169 8.55 15.56 29.73
C LYS A 169 7.21 15.02 29.26
N GLU A 170 6.23 14.88 30.13
CA GLU A 170 4.90 14.38 29.78
C GLU A 170 4.06 15.47 29.11
N ALA A 171 4.17 16.71 29.60
CA ALA A 171 3.54 17.88 28.98
C ALA A 171 3.98 18.07 27.52
N LEU A 172 5.29 18.02 27.23
CA LEU A 172 5.82 18.13 25.87
C LEU A 172 5.40 16.97 24.95
N ARG A 173 4.99 15.81 25.48
CA ARG A 173 4.43 14.72 24.66
C ARG A 173 3.04 15.03 24.12
N CYS A 174 2.38 16.08 24.60
CA CYS A 174 1.11 16.58 24.07
C CYS A 174 1.31 17.53 22.87
N LYS A 175 2.57 17.88 22.52
CA LYS A 175 2.92 18.78 21.41
C LYS A 175 2.35 18.31 20.07
N ASN A 176 2.31 17.00 19.87
CA ASN A 176 1.75 16.39 18.67
C ASN A 176 0.24 16.61 18.53
N MET A 177 -0.50 16.69 19.64
CA MET A 177 -1.93 17.03 19.67
C MET A 177 -2.15 18.52 19.54
N TRP A 178 -1.29 19.36 20.13
CA TRP A 178 -1.33 20.80 19.89
C TRP A 178 -1.22 21.11 18.39
N THR A 179 -0.23 20.51 17.74
CA THR A 179 0.00 20.61 16.31
C THR A 179 -1.18 20.07 15.49
N LEU A 180 -1.75 18.94 15.91
CA LEU A 180 -2.96 18.40 15.28
C LEU A 180 -4.12 19.40 15.36
N GLY A 181 -4.30 20.06 16.50
CA GLY A 181 -5.34 21.08 16.72
C GLY A 181 -5.25 22.21 15.70
N LEU A 182 -4.04 22.73 15.48
CA LEU A 182 -3.79 23.74 14.45
C LEU A 182 -4.13 23.22 13.06
N ALA A 183 -3.68 22.01 12.70
CA ALA A 183 -4.00 21.42 11.40
C ALA A 183 -5.51 21.18 11.22
N LEU A 184 -6.24 20.80 12.27
CA LEU A 184 -7.70 20.67 12.20
C LEU A 184 -8.36 22.01 11.90
N TRP A 185 -7.91 23.10 12.53
CA TRP A 185 -8.41 24.44 12.23
C TRP A 185 -8.11 24.85 10.78
N MET A 186 -6.86 24.65 10.34
CA MET A 186 -6.40 25.01 9.00
C MET A 186 -7.26 24.40 7.89
N PHE A 187 -7.76 23.18 8.09
CA PHE A 187 -8.53 22.45 7.08
C PHE A 187 -10.01 22.24 7.47
N ASP A 188 -10.53 23.10 8.35
CA ASP A 188 -11.94 23.10 8.75
C ASP A 188 -12.46 21.73 9.23
N ARG A 189 -11.69 21.09 10.12
CA ARG A 189 -11.98 19.76 10.65
C ARG A 189 -12.56 19.83 12.06
N ARG A 190 -13.54 18.96 12.33
CA ARG A 190 -14.17 18.86 13.65
C ARG A 190 -13.21 18.21 14.66
N ARG A 191 -13.16 18.77 15.87
CA ARG A 191 -12.35 18.25 17.00
C ARG A 191 -13.01 17.11 17.77
N ALA A 192 -14.34 17.09 17.83
CA ALA A 192 -15.11 16.14 18.64
C ALA A 192 -14.72 14.66 18.44
N PRO A 193 -14.51 14.15 17.21
CA PRO A 193 -14.08 12.76 17.01
C PRO A 193 -12.76 12.42 17.70
N ILE A 194 -11.81 13.36 17.74
CA ILE A 194 -10.50 13.17 18.37
C ILE A 194 -10.62 13.28 19.89
N HIS A 195 -11.48 14.16 20.40
CA HIS A 195 -11.80 14.21 21.85
C HIS A 195 -12.33 12.86 22.35
N GLU A 196 -13.30 12.29 21.63
CA GLU A 196 -13.89 10.98 21.96
C GLU A 196 -12.85 9.86 21.91
N TRP A 197 -12.00 9.85 20.87
CA TRP A 197 -10.93 8.88 20.75
C TRP A 197 -9.90 8.99 21.88
N LEU A 198 -9.48 10.20 22.25
CA LEU A 198 -8.55 10.43 23.37
C LEU A 198 -9.13 9.91 24.69
N LYS A 199 -10.40 10.23 24.98
CA LYS A 199 -11.11 9.72 26.16
C LYS A 199 -11.15 8.20 26.17
N ALA A 200 -11.53 7.57 25.06
CA ALA A 200 -11.59 6.12 24.96
C ALA A 200 -10.21 5.46 25.14
N LYS A 201 -9.16 6.01 24.52
CA LYS A 201 -7.79 5.47 24.57
C LYS A 201 -7.20 5.47 25.98
N PHE A 202 -7.45 6.52 26.75
CA PHE A 202 -6.86 6.71 28.07
C PHE A 202 -7.79 6.36 29.24
N ALA A 203 -9.06 6.02 28.96
CA ALA A 203 -10.10 5.72 29.95
C ALA A 203 -9.66 4.80 31.10
N LYS A 204 -8.89 3.75 30.80
CA LYS A 204 -8.45 2.75 31.78
C LYS A 204 -7.07 3.02 32.38
N LYS A 205 -6.28 3.93 31.81
CA LYS A 205 -4.86 4.09 32.14
C LYS A 205 -4.59 5.39 32.89
N ASN A 206 -5.04 6.52 32.36
CA ASN A 206 -4.77 7.83 32.93
C ASN A 206 -5.69 8.91 32.33
N PRO A 207 -6.85 9.19 32.95
CA PRO A 207 -7.78 10.22 32.48
C PRO A 207 -7.16 11.62 32.39
N VAL A 208 -6.25 11.98 33.31
CA VAL A 208 -5.57 13.29 33.31
C VAL A 208 -4.76 13.49 32.03
N LEU A 209 -4.11 12.44 31.52
CA LEU A 209 -3.42 12.51 30.22
C LEU A 209 -4.39 12.69 29.05
N ALA A 210 -5.62 12.16 29.14
CA ALA A 210 -6.63 12.38 28.12
C ALA A 210 -7.00 13.87 28.06
N ASP A 211 -7.30 14.45 29.21
CA ASP A 211 -7.75 15.84 29.33
C ASP A 211 -6.62 16.82 28.95
N ALA A 212 -5.36 16.53 29.33
CA ALA A 212 -4.22 17.32 28.90
C ALA A 212 -4.00 17.30 27.37
N ASN A 213 -4.17 16.14 26.72
CA ASN A 213 -4.08 16.05 25.26
C ASN A 213 -5.24 16.78 24.57
N ILE A 214 -6.44 16.77 25.17
CA ILE A 214 -7.60 17.53 24.69
C ILE A 214 -7.34 19.03 24.81
N ALA A 215 -6.83 19.50 25.95
CA ALA A 215 -6.49 20.90 26.17
C ALA A 215 -5.42 21.39 25.17
N ALA A 216 -4.38 20.59 24.93
CA ALA A 216 -3.39 20.88 23.91
C ALA A 216 -4.02 20.98 22.51
N LEU A 217 -4.87 20.02 22.12
CA LEU A 217 -5.59 20.02 20.83
C LEU A 217 -6.46 21.28 20.68
N ASP A 218 -7.20 21.66 21.71
CA ASP A 218 -8.07 22.82 21.68
C ASP A 218 -7.28 24.13 21.64
N ALA A 219 -6.16 24.21 22.35
CA ALA A 219 -5.26 25.36 22.31
C ALA A 219 -4.64 25.56 20.92
N GLY A 220 -4.20 24.49 20.26
CA GLY A 220 -3.68 24.57 18.89
C GLY A 220 -4.72 25.03 17.87
N HIS A 221 -5.97 24.56 18.02
CA HIS A 221 -7.08 25.04 17.19
C HIS A 221 -7.42 26.51 17.47
N ALA A 222 -7.44 26.92 18.74
CA ALA A 222 -7.70 28.31 19.13
C ALA A 222 -6.61 29.26 18.62
N TYR A 223 -5.35 28.80 18.57
CA TYR A 223 -4.26 29.57 17.97
C TYR A 223 -4.55 29.90 16.51
N GLY A 224 -5.08 28.94 15.74
CA GLY A 224 -5.50 29.17 14.36
C GLY A 224 -6.44 30.37 14.23
N GLU A 225 -7.50 30.44 15.04
CA GLU A 225 -8.46 31.56 15.06
C GLU A 225 -7.77 32.92 15.32
N THR A 226 -6.75 32.94 16.18
CA THR A 226 -6.00 34.18 16.47
C THR A 226 -4.96 34.52 15.42
N ALA A 227 -4.32 33.52 14.82
CA ALA A 227 -3.27 33.67 13.82
C ALA A 227 -3.82 34.13 12.46
N GLU A 228 -5.07 33.80 12.13
CA GLU A 228 -5.77 34.26 10.92
C GLU A 228 -5.77 35.78 10.79
N LEU A 229 -5.84 36.48 11.93
CA LEU A 229 -5.93 37.95 11.96
C LEU A 229 -4.63 38.65 11.58
N SER A 230 -3.48 37.95 11.62
CA SER A 230 -2.15 38.60 11.58
C SER A 230 -1.08 37.90 10.72
N GLY A 231 -1.36 36.74 10.12
CA GLY A 231 -0.32 35.91 9.47
C GLY A 231 -0.67 35.35 8.07
N PRO A 232 0.26 34.59 7.45
CA PRO A 232 0.03 33.92 6.17
C PRO A 232 -0.95 32.73 6.27
N LEU A 233 -1.31 32.34 7.50
CA LEU A 233 -2.10 31.15 7.78
C LEU A 233 -3.59 31.45 7.52
N ARG A 234 -4.16 30.79 6.51
CA ARG A 234 -5.56 30.93 6.12
C ARG A 234 -6.30 29.64 6.37
N LYS A 235 -7.53 29.75 6.87
CA LYS A 235 -8.44 28.62 6.93
C LYS A 235 -8.84 28.22 5.51
N LEU A 236 -8.61 26.96 5.18
CA LEU A 236 -8.91 26.38 3.87
C LEU A 236 -10.01 25.33 4.01
N HIS A 237 -11.18 25.65 3.47
CA HIS A 237 -12.24 24.65 3.32
C HIS A 237 -11.98 23.83 2.06
N VAL A 238 -11.87 22.51 2.21
CA VAL A 238 -11.79 21.55 1.09
C VAL A 238 -13.15 20.86 0.99
N GLU A 239 -13.85 21.08 -0.12
CA GLU A 239 -15.16 20.46 -0.36
C GLU A 239 -15.10 18.94 -0.26
N SER A 240 -16.18 18.32 0.18
CA SER A 240 -16.32 16.86 0.23
C SER A 240 -16.25 16.24 -1.17
N PHE A 241 -15.61 15.08 -1.30
CA PHE A 241 -15.60 14.31 -2.53
C PHE A 241 -16.93 13.55 -2.67
N VAL A 242 -17.51 13.56 -3.87
CA VAL A 242 -18.75 12.83 -4.13
C VAL A 242 -18.45 11.34 -4.15
N GLN A 243 -18.62 10.69 -3.00
CA GLN A 243 -18.49 9.23 -2.88
C GLN A 243 -19.81 8.53 -3.23
N GLU A 244 -19.70 7.31 -3.75
CA GLU A 244 -20.86 6.44 -3.88
C GLU A 244 -21.48 6.19 -2.50
N PRO A 245 -22.82 6.15 -2.37
CA PRO A 245 -23.47 5.82 -1.11
C PRO A 245 -22.99 4.45 -0.58
N GLY A 246 -22.67 4.39 0.72
CA GLY A 246 -22.20 3.16 1.37
C GLY A 246 -21.64 3.39 2.76
N VAL A 247 -21.26 2.30 3.42
CA VAL A 247 -20.54 2.35 4.70
C VAL A 247 -19.05 2.40 4.40
N TYR A 248 -18.37 3.44 4.87
CA TYR A 248 -16.94 3.60 4.67
C TYR A 248 -16.17 3.47 5.98
N ARG A 249 -14.95 2.97 5.87
CA ARG A 249 -13.93 3.00 6.92
C ARG A 249 -12.58 3.25 6.28
N THR A 250 -11.64 3.79 7.03
CA THR A 250 -10.24 3.75 6.62
C THR A 250 -9.70 2.33 6.78
N VAL A 251 -8.88 1.88 5.84
CA VAL A 251 -8.16 0.60 5.92
C VAL A 251 -6.71 0.80 5.49
N THR A 252 -5.78 0.11 6.15
CA THR A 252 -4.38 0.02 5.67
C THR A 252 -4.21 -1.21 4.79
N GLY A 253 -3.20 -1.24 3.92
CA GLY A 253 -2.99 -2.41 3.05
C GLY A 253 -2.75 -3.70 3.85
N ALA A 254 -1.96 -3.63 4.94
CA ALA A 254 -1.76 -4.80 5.81
C ALA A 254 -3.05 -5.27 6.50
N GLU A 255 -3.97 -4.35 6.85
CA GLU A 255 -5.27 -4.72 7.41
C GLU A 255 -6.19 -5.32 6.33
N ALA A 256 -6.22 -4.73 5.14
CA ALA A 256 -7.00 -5.22 4.01
C ALA A 256 -6.58 -6.63 3.58
N VAL A 257 -5.27 -6.90 3.48
CA VAL A 257 -4.76 -8.26 3.22
C VAL A 257 -5.24 -9.24 4.30
N SER A 258 -5.11 -8.88 5.59
CA SER A 258 -5.56 -9.76 6.68
C SER A 258 -7.06 -10.06 6.62
N LEU A 259 -7.89 -9.04 6.38
CA LEU A 259 -9.34 -9.20 6.24
C LEU A 259 -9.69 -10.05 5.01
N GLY A 260 -9.02 -9.82 3.88
CA GLY A 260 -9.25 -10.55 2.64
C GLY A 260 -8.82 -12.01 2.71
N LEU A 261 -7.72 -12.33 3.41
CA LEU A 261 -7.32 -13.71 3.69
C LEU A 261 -8.38 -14.45 4.51
N VAL A 262 -8.91 -13.81 5.56
CA VAL A 262 -9.98 -14.38 6.39
C VAL A 262 -11.26 -14.57 5.59
N ALA A 263 -11.66 -13.57 4.81
CA ALA A 263 -12.83 -13.65 3.93
C ALA A 263 -12.67 -14.78 2.90
N GLY A 264 -11.50 -14.87 2.25
CA GLY A 264 -11.20 -15.92 1.28
C GLY A 264 -11.23 -17.32 1.90
N ALA A 265 -10.70 -17.51 3.11
CA ALA A 265 -10.78 -18.78 3.83
C ALA A 265 -12.25 -19.15 4.17
N LYS A 266 -13.06 -18.17 4.56
CA LYS A 266 -14.50 -18.37 4.81
C LYS A 266 -15.27 -18.73 3.54
N LEU A 267 -15.03 -18.05 2.42
CA LEU A 267 -15.64 -18.35 1.13
C LEU A 267 -15.23 -19.73 0.60
N ALA A 268 -14.00 -20.18 0.92
CA ALA A 268 -13.52 -21.53 0.67
C ALA A 268 -14.09 -22.58 1.64
N GLY A 269 -14.72 -22.18 2.74
CA GLY A 269 -15.26 -23.09 3.76
C GLY A 269 -14.17 -23.85 4.54
N VAL A 270 -12.98 -23.27 4.71
CA VAL A 270 -11.85 -23.92 5.41
C VAL A 270 -11.26 -23.01 6.50
N ASP A 271 -10.71 -23.64 7.54
CA ASP A 271 -9.90 -22.92 8.52
C ASP A 271 -8.58 -22.45 7.91
N MET A 272 -8.02 -21.38 8.46
CA MET A 272 -6.75 -20.81 8.01
C MET A 272 -5.66 -21.05 9.04
N PHE A 273 -4.47 -21.46 8.56
CA PHE A 273 -3.25 -21.46 9.35
C PHE A 273 -2.26 -20.46 8.76
N PHE A 274 -1.81 -19.52 9.57
CA PHE A 274 -0.81 -18.54 9.21
C PHE A 274 0.52 -18.86 9.90
N GLY A 275 1.55 -19.21 9.11
CA GLY A 275 2.92 -19.39 9.56
C GLY A 275 3.79 -18.21 9.12
N GLY A 276 4.41 -17.49 10.06
CA GLY A 276 5.22 -16.31 9.75
C GLY A 276 6.43 -16.14 10.65
N TYR A 277 7.44 -15.44 10.15
CA TYR A 277 8.57 -14.93 10.92
C TYR A 277 8.52 -13.39 10.88
N PRO A 278 8.75 -12.66 11.99
CA PRO A 278 8.66 -11.21 11.99
C PRO A 278 9.68 -10.55 11.05
N ILE A 279 9.19 -9.84 10.03
CA ILE A 279 10.01 -9.08 9.08
C ILE A 279 9.24 -7.84 8.60
N THR A 280 9.88 -6.67 8.56
CA THR A 280 9.29 -5.43 8.01
C THR A 280 9.21 -5.53 6.48
N PRO A 281 8.10 -5.12 5.84
CA PRO A 281 6.85 -4.59 6.40
C PRO A 281 5.75 -5.65 6.67
N ALA A 282 6.03 -6.95 6.50
CA ALA A 282 5.03 -8.03 6.57
C ALA A 282 4.46 -8.31 7.98
N SER A 283 5.17 -7.99 9.07
CA SER A 283 4.73 -8.32 10.45
C SER A 283 3.35 -7.77 10.84
N ALA A 284 2.89 -6.68 10.20
CA ALA A 284 1.57 -6.11 10.47
C ALA A 284 0.43 -7.10 10.16
N ILE A 285 0.61 -8.00 9.20
CA ILE A 285 -0.38 -9.05 8.86
C ILE A 285 -0.58 -9.99 10.05
N LEU A 286 0.51 -10.46 10.68
CA LEU A 286 0.43 -11.28 11.88
C LEU A 286 -0.30 -10.55 13.01
N HIS A 287 0.02 -9.27 13.26
CA HIS A 287 -0.61 -8.47 14.31
C HIS A 287 -2.12 -8.28 14.13
N ASN A 288 -2.61 -8.28 12.89
CA ASN A 288 -4.04 -8.24 12.59
C ASN A 288 -4.68 -9.62 12.78
N LEU A 289 -4.08 -10.66 12.20
CA LEU A 289 -4.62 -12.02 12.22
C LEU A 289 -4.71 -12.64 13.63
N VAL A 290 -3.78 -12.31 14.54
CA VAL A 290 -3.83 -12.82 15.93
C VAL A 290 -5.09 -12.38 16.69
N LYS A 291 -5.77 -11.33 16.22
CA LYS A 291 -7.01 -10.79 16.81
C LYS A 291 -8.28 -11.40 16.21
N MET A 292 -8.16 -12.32 15.24
CA MET A 292 -9.26 -12.85 14.42
C MET A 292 -9.45 -14.37 14.61
N LYS A 293 -9.09 -14.90 15.79
CA LYS A 293 -9.13 -16.35 16.08
C LYS A 293 -10.53 -16.94 15.98
N GLU A 294 -11.54 -16.14 16.31
CA GLU A 294 -12.96 -16.47 16.20
C GLU A 294 -13.41 -16.83 14.77
N PHE A 295 -12.63 -16.44 13.76
CA PHE A 295 -12.88 -16.78 12.37
C PHE A 295 -12.20 -18.09 11.90
N GLY A 296 -11.65 -18.89 12.81
CA GLY A 296 -10.94 -20.13 12.46
C GLY A 296 -9.48 -19.89 12.05
N VAL A 297 -8.90 -18.79 12.52
CA VAL A 297 -7.50 -18.42 12.24
C VAL A 297 -6.57 -18.97 13.32
N THR A 298 -5.60 -19.79 12.91
CA THR A 298 -4.47 -20.21 13.75
C THR A 298 -3.21 -19.48 13.31
N THR A 299 -2.53 -18.80 14.23
CA THR A 299 -1.27 -18.11 13.95
C THR A 299 -0.09 -18.82 14.60
N PHE A 300 1.00 -19.00 13.87
CA PHE A 300 2.25 -19.57 14.34
C PHE A 300 3.41 -18.63 13.98
N GLN A 301 4.04 -18.06 15.02
CA GLN A 301 5.29 -17.35 14.86
C GLN A 301 6.43 -18.39 14.93
N ALA A 302 7.04 -18.66 13.79
CA ALA A 302 8.13 -19.62 13.69
C ALA A 302 9.47 -19.00 14.11
N GLU A 303 10.47 -19.86 14.23
CA GLU A 303 11.88 -19.52 14.51
C GLU A 303 12.60 -18.88 13.31
N ASP A 304 12.18 -19.20 12.09
CA ASP A 304 12.69 -18.63 10.83
C ASP A 304 11.67 -18.75 9.68
N GLU A 305 12.01 -18.23 8.50
CA GLU A 305 11.14 -18.28 7.34
C GLU A 305 10.93 -19.67 6.74
N ILE A 306 11.88 -20.59 6.91
CA ILE A 306 11.80 -21.97 6.41
C ILE A 306 10.78 -22.74 7.24
N ALA A 307 10.90 -22.72 8.56
CA ALA A 307 9.95 -23.30 9.50
C ALA A 307 8.54 -22.72 9.29
N ALA A 308 8.43 -21.41 9.07
CA ALA A 308 7.15 -20.75 8.82
C ALA A 308 6.40 -21.29 7.58
N ILE A 309 7.08 -21.45 6.44
CA ILE A 309 6.43 -21.98 5.23
C ILE A 309 6.20 -23.48 5.31
N CYS A 310 7.13 -24.25 5.88
CA CYS A 310 6.96 -25.68 6.08
C CYS A 310 5.76 -25.99 6.99
N ALA A 311 5.56 -25.21 8.05
CA ALA A 311 4.37 -25.33 8.91
C ALA A 311 3.07 -25.00 8.13
N ALA A 312 3.08 -23.96 7.29
CA ALA A 312 1.93 -23.61 6.46
C ALA A 312 1.60 -24.72 5.43
N ILE A 313 2.60 -25.31 4.78
CA ILE A 313 2.41 -26.46 3.88
C ILE A 313 1.87 -27.67 4.65
N GLY A 314 2.37 -27.93 5.85
CA GLY A 314 1.84 -28.98 6.72
C GLY A 314 0.37 -28.77 7.09
N ALA A 315 -0.04 -27.53 7.34
CA ALA A 315 -1.45 -27.20 7.55
C ALA A 315 -2.31 -27.41 6.30
N SER A 316 -1.77 -27.07 5.12
CA SER A 316 -2.40 -27.40 3.83
C SER A 316 -2.56 -28.90 3.62
N TYR A 317 -1.53 -29.69 3.94
CA TYR A 317 -1.66 -31.14 3.92
C TYR A 317 -2.75 -31.63 4.88
N ALA A 318 -2.91 -31.02 6.05
CA ALA A 318 -3.92 -31.35 7.05
C ALA A 318 -5.37 -30.91 6.69
N GLY A 319 -5.58 -30.25 5.54
CA GLY A 319 -6.91 -29.83 5.08
C GLY A 319 -7.35 -28.43 5.53
N LYS A 320 -6.41 -27.58 5.96
CA LYS A 320 -6.61 -26.14 6.22
C LYS A 320 -6.00 -25.32 5.09
N LEU A 321 -6.37 -24.05 4.93
CA LEU A 321 -5.61 -23.18 4.03
C LEU A 321 -4.33 -22.70 4.74
N GLY A 322 -3.18 -23.18 4.28
CA GLY A 322 -1.88 -22.66 4.67
C GLY A 322 -1.64 -21.27 4.07
N VAL A 323 -1.19 -20.35 4.92
CA VAL A 323 -0.81 -18.98 4.54
C VAL A 323 0.53 -18.64 5.19
N THR A 324 1.39 -17.96 4.44
CA THR A 324 2.64 -17.39 4.98
C THR A 324 2.85 -15.98 4.43
N SER A 325 3.55 -15.13 5.16
CA SER A 325 3.94 -13.80 4.68
C SER A 325 5.41 -13.52 4.94
N SER A 326 6.04 -12.76 4.05
CA SER A 326 7.41 -12.30 4.23
C SER A 326 7.72 -11.08 3.34
N SER A 327 8.99 -10.77 3.17
CA SER A 327 9.55 -9.81 2.21
C SER A 327 10.74 -10.46 1.50
N GLY A 328 11.33 -9.82 0.48
CA GLY A 328 12.35 -10.39 -0.43
C GLY A 328 13.35 -11.38 0.19
N PRO A 329 14.06 -11.06 1.29
CA PRO A 329 15.00 -12.00 1.93
C PRO A 329 14.35 -13.28 2.43
N GLY A 330 13.22 -13.13 3.11
CA GLY A 330 12.50 -14.28 3.65
C GLY A 330 11.74 -15.06 2.57
N ILE A 331 11.32 -14.42 1.48
CA ILE A 331 10.84 -15.12 0.27
C ILE A 331 11.98 -15.95 -0.35
N ALA A 332 13.22 -15.46 -0.34
CA ALA A 332 14.36 -16.22 -0.84
C ALA A 332 14.57 -17.52 -0.04
N LEU A 333 14.51 -17.43 1.30
CA LEU A 333 14.61 -18.58 2.19
C LEU A 333 13.46 -19.58 2.00
N LYS A 334 12.28 -19.11 1.60
CA LYS A 334 11.12 -19.95 1.32
C LYS A 334 11.19 -20.68 -0.04
N GLY A 335 12.16 -20.37 -0.89
CA GLY A 335 12.27 -20.86 -2.28
C GLY A 335 12.12 -22.37 -2.43
N GLU A 336 12.86 -23.13 -1.64
CA GLU A 336 12.84 -24.61 -1.66
C GLU A 336 11.45 -25.16 -1.29
N ALA A 337 10.87 -24.65 -0.20
CA ALA A 337 9.56 -25.09 0.28
C ALA A 337 8.42 -24.64 -0.65
N MET A 338 8.54 -23.51 -1.36
CA MET A 338 7.62 -23.16 -2.45
C MET A 338 7.67 -24.23 -3.55
N GLY A 339 8.86 -24.69 -3.93
CA GLY A 339 9.03 -25.83 -4.84
C GLY A 339 8.35 -27.10 -4.34
N LEU A 340 8.46 -27.40 -3.03
CA LEU A 340 7.74 -28.51 -2.40
C LEU A 340 6.21 -28.36 -2.52
N ALA A 341 5.66 -27.16 -2.31
CA ALA A 341 4.23 -26.90 -2.44
C ALA A 341 3.73 -27.09 -3.88
N VAL A 342 4.51 -26.64 -4.88
CA VAL A 342 4.24 -26.92 -6.30
C VAL A 342 4.27 -28.43 -6.57
N MET A 343 5.31 -29.11 -6.08
CA MET A 343 5.50 -30.53 -6.31
C MET A 343 4.43 -31.40 -5.63
N THR A 344 3.98 -31.04 -4.44
CA THR A 344 2.92 -31.75 -3.72
C THR A 344 1.52 -31.31 -4.15
N GLU A 345 1.43 -30.26 -4.97
CA GLU A 345 0.19 -29.66 -5.47
C GLU A 345 -0.77 -29.37 -4.30
N LEU A 346 -0.27 -28.61 -3.33
CA LEU A 346 -1.04 -28.16 -2.17
C LEU A 346 -1.39 -26.66 -2.30
N PRO A 347 -2.58 -26.25 -1.81
CA PRO A 347 -2.97 -24.85 -1.79
C PRO A 347 -2.11 -24.12 -0.75
N LEU A 348 -1.52 -22.98 -1.12
CA LEU A 348 -0.73 -22.16 -0.20
C LEU A 348 -0.81 -20.71 -0.65
N VAL A 349 -1.13 -19.77 0.25
CA VAL A 349 -1.04 -18.34 -0.07
C VAL A 349 0.25 -17.76 0.52
N ILE A 350 1.06 -17.12 -0.31
CA ILE A 350 2.33 -16.50 0.07
C ILE A 350 2.20 -14.99 -0.16
N VAL A 351 2.15 -14.20 0.91
CA VAL A 351 2.15 -12.74 0.79
C VAL A 351 3.59 -12.23 0.79
N ASN A 352 4.06 -11.70 -0.35
CA ASN A 352 5.31 -10.97 -0.43
C ASN A 352 5.05 -9.47 -0.29
N SER A 353 5.39 -8.92 0.88
CA SER A 353 5.38 -7.48 1.12
C SER A 353 6.73 -6.90 0.71
N GLN A 354 6.85 -6.51 -0.56
CA GLN A 354 8.11 -6.07 -1.17
C GLN A 354 8.68 -4.82 -0.48
N ARG A 355 10.01 -4.74 -0.42
CA ARG A 355 10.77 -3.61 0.14
C ARG A 355 12.09 -3.46 -0.64
N GLY A 356 12.82 -2.36 -0.44
CA GLY A 356 14.08 -2.12 -1.15
C GLY A 356 15.10 -3.24 -0.95
N GLY A 357 15.63 -3.78 -2.04
CA GLY A 357 16.67 -4.81 -2.06
C GLY A 357 18.03 -4.28 -2.51
N PRO A 358 18.99 -5.16 -2.88
CA PRO A 358 19.03 -6.60 -2.63
C PRO A 358 19.50 -6.93 -1.20
N SER A 359 19.51 -8.23 -0.84
CA SER A 359 19.86 -8.69 0.51
C SER A 359 19.00 -7.97 1.58
N THR A 360 19.58 -7.50 2.69
CA THR A 360 18.83 -6.70 3.69
C THR A 360 18.17 -5.47 3.06
N GLY A 361 18.88 -4.83 2.13
CA GLY A 361 18.44 -3.66 1.38
C GLY A 361 18.02 -2.48 2.25
N LEU A 362 16.83 -1.95 1.98
CA LEU A 362 16.21 -0.80 2.66
C LEU A 362 14.89 -1.25 3.32
N PRO A 363 14.92 -1.79 4.55
CA PRO A 363 13.75 -2.47 5.14
C PRO A 363 12.48 -1.62 5.27
N THR A 364 12.63 -0.30 5.38
CA THR A 364 11.52 0.65 5.56
C THR A 364 11.11 1.37 4.26
N LYS A 365 11.78 1.08 3.15
CA LYS A 365 11.53 1.75 1.86
C LYS A 365 10.81 0.82 0.90
N THR A 366 9.92 1.41 0.10
CA THR A 366 9.12 0.68 -0.89
C THR A 366 9.94 0.40 -2.15
N GLU A 367 9.76 -0.77 -2.74
CA GLU A 367 10.34 -1.16 -4.02
C GLU A 367 9.52 -2.31 -4.60
N GLN A 368 9.56 -2.51 -5.92
CA GLN A 368 8.85 -3.59 -6.62
C GLN A 368 9.84 -4.53 -7.32
N SER A 369 10.91 -4.87 -6.61
CA SER A 369 12.08 -5.56 -7.17
C SER A 369 12.04 -7.10 -7.07
N ASP A 370 10.95 -7.67 -6.57
CA ASP A 370 10.88 -9.13 -6.32
C ASP A 370 10.10 -9.89 -7.39
N LEU A 371 9.70 -9.25 -8.50
CA LEU A 371 8.87 -9.90 -9.53
C LEU A 371 9.58 -11.10 -10.18
N TYR A 372 10.88 -11.01 -10.47
CA TYR A 372 11.66 -12.17 -10.95
C TYR A 372 11.72 -13.29 -9.92
N GLN A 373 11.88 -12.96 -8.64
CA GLN A 373 11.85 -13.95 -7.58
C GLN A 373 10.46 -14.61 -7.48
N ALA A 374 9.40 -13.82 -7.65
CA ALA A 374 8.01 -14.27 -7.63
C ALA A 374 7.67 -15.19 -8.81
N ILE A 375 8.12 -14.86 -10.02
CA ILE A 375 7.77 -15.60 -11.25
C ILE A 375 8.77 -16.73 -11.54
N TYR A 376 10.07 -16.47 -11.43
CA TYR A 376 11.16 -17.36 -11.89
C TYR A 376 12.12 -17.82 -10.78
N GLY A 377 11.89 -17.46 -9.52
CA GLY A 377 12.88 -17.64 -8.44
C GLY A 377 13.02 -19.03 -7.82
N ARG A 378 12.39 -20.08 -8.37
CA ARG A 378 12.45 -21.45 -7.83
C ARG A 378 13.35 -22.34 -8.70
N ASN A 379 13.89 -23.41 -8.12
CA ASN A 379 14.65 -24.42 -8.86
C ASN A 379 13.73 -25.34 -9.68
N GLY A 380 14.17 -25.67 -10.90
CA GLY A 380 13.41 -26.49 -11.84
C GLY A 380 12.16 -25.79 -12.41
N ASP A 381 11.41 -26.49 -13.25
CA ASP A 381 10.16 -26.01 -13.84
C ASP A 381 9.01 -26.06 -12.83
N ALA A 382 8.97 -25.07 -11.93
CA ALA A 382 8.04 -25.05 -10.81
C ALA A 382 7.14 -23.81 -10.82
N PRO A 383 6.31 -23.55 -11.85
CA PRO A 383 5.48 -22.34 -11.99
C PRO A 383 4.44 -22.20 -10.86
N LEU A 384 3.99 -20.97 -10.57
CA LEU A 384 2.97 -20.65 -9.57
C LEU A 384 2.26 -19.34 -9.94
N PRO A 385 0.95 -19.17 -9.70
CA PRO A 385 0.26 -17.92 -9.97
C PRO A 385 0.72 -16.77 -9.06
N VAL A 386 0.83 -15.57 -9.62
CA VAL A 386 1.25 -14.34 -8.94
C VAL A 386 0.22 -13.23 -9.22
N ILE A 387 -0.27 -12.61 -8.16
CA ILE A 387 -1.22 -11.48 -8.18
C ILE A 387 -0.56 -10.28 -7.50
N ALA A 388 -0.81 -9.06 -7.98
CA ALA A 388 -0.32 -7.83 -7.35
C ALA A 388 -1.48 -6.91 -6.98
N ALA A 389 -1.50 -6.45 -5.72
CA ALA A 389 -2.46 -5.45 -5.25
C ALA A 389 -2.04 -4.05 -5.72
N ARG A 390 -3.00 -3.23 -6.15
CA ARG A 390 -2.72 -1.89 -6.69
C ARG A 390 -2.87 -0.73 -5.69
N SER A 391 -3.60 -0.97 -4.59
CA SER A 391 -3.86 0.00 -3.53
C SER A 391 -4.17 -0.70 -2.20
N PRO A 392 -4.20 0.02 -1.06
CA PRO A 392 -4.60 -0.53 0.23
C PRO A 392 -5.94 -1.26 0.22
N SER A 393 -7.00 -0.69 -0.35
CA SER A 393 -8.33 -1.33 -0.39
C SER A 393 -8.40 -2.50 -1.37
N ASP A 394 -7.76 -2.38 -2.53
CA ASP A 394 -7.67 -3.42 -3.56
C ASP A 394 -7.01 -4.71 -3.04
N ALA A 395 -6.14 -4.58 -2.03
CA ALA A 395 -5.47 -5.70 -1.39
C ALA A 395 -6.46 -6.69 -0.70
N PHE A 396 -7.65 -6.24 -0.31
CA PHE A 396 -8.70 -7.10 0.24
C PHE A 396 -9.18 -8.12 -0.80
N GLU A 397 -9.57 -7.65 -1.98
CA GLU A 397 -10.04 -8.53 -3.06
C GLU A 397 -8.92 -9.38 -3.63
N CYS A 398 -7.70 -8.83 -3.74
CA CYS A 398 -6.53 -9.60 -4.20
C CYS A 398 -6.21 -10.77 -3.26
N ALA A 399 -6.42 -10.61 -1.94
CA ALA A 399 -6.24 -11.71 -0.98
C ALA A 399 -7.35 -12.77 -1.10
N ILE A 400 -8.61 -12.37 -1.35
CA ILE A 400 -9.70 -13.32 -1.65
C ILE A 400 -9.38 -14.10 -2.93
N GLU A 401 -8.95 -13.40 -3.97
CA GLU A 401 -8.58 -13.99 -5.26
C GLU A 401 -7.40 -14.98 -5.10
N ALA A 402 -6.39 -14.64 -4.30
CA ALA A 402 -5.28 -15.55 -4.00
C ALA A 402 -5.76 -16.83 -3.29
N CYS A 403 -6.68 -16.71 -2.32
CA CYS A 403 -7.30 -17.86 -1.66
C CYS A 403 -8.12 -18.71 -2.64
N ARG A 404 -8.90 -18.07 -3.52
CA ARG A 404 -9.70 -18.75 -4.55
C ARG A 404 -8.82 -19.54 -5.50
N ILE A 405 -7.81 -18.91 -6.09
CA ILE A 405 -6.89 -19.59 -7.03
C ILE A 405 -6.14 -20.72 -6.32
N ALA A 406 -5.60 -20.47 -5.12
CA ALA A 406 -4.84 -21.49 -4.40
C ALA A 406 -5.67 -22.75 -4.14
N THR A 407 -6.92 -22.58 -3.68
CA THR A 407 -7.82 -23.68 -3.32
C THR A 407 -8.47 -24.35 -4.53
N GLN A 408 -8.85 -23.59 -5.56
CA GLN A 408 -9.51 -24.15 -6.75
C GLN A 408 -8.53 -24.83 -7.71
N PHE A 409 -7.26 -24.42 -7.72
CA PHE A 409 -6.22 -25.01 -8.59
C PHE A 409 -5.20 -25.86 -7.83
N MET A 410 -5.33 -26.03 -6.50
CA MET A 410 -4.43 -26.81 -5.65
C MET A 410 -2.95 -26.50 -5.96
N THR A 411 -2.59 -25.22 -5.82
CA THR A 411 -1.25 -24.70 -6.13
C THR A 411 -0.89 -23.58 -5.14
N PRO A 412 0.41 -23.36 -4.84
CA PRO A 412 0.82 -22.14 -4.19
C PRO A 412 0.50 -20.92 -5.07
N VAL A 413 0.10 -19.81 -4.44
CA VAL A 413 -0.17 -18.51 -5.09
C VAL A 413 0.56 -17.42 -4.32
N MET A 414 1.26 -16.54 -5.04
CA MET A 414 1.94 -15.40 -4.44
C MET A 414 1.11 -14.13 -4.61
N LEU A 415 0.82 -13.45 -3.49
CA LEU A 415 0.24 -12.12 -3.47
C LEU A 415 1.35 -11.08 -3.22
N LEU A 416 1.60 -10.24 -4.21
CA LEU A 416 2.52 -9.11 -4.14
C LEU A 416 1.78 -7.89 -3.59
N THR A 417 2.35 -7.34 -2.52
CA THR A 417 2.13 -5.98 -2.06
C THR A 417 3.50 -5.32 -1.90
N ASP A 418 3.58 -4.09 -1.45
CA ASP A 418 4.85 -3.41 -1.19
C ASP A 418 4.76 -2.53 0.06
N GLY A 419 5.91 -2.03 0.51
CA GLY A 419 6.01 -1.18 1.69
C GLY A 419 5.17 0.09 1.60
N TYR A 420 4.84 0.56 0.40
CA TYR A 420 3.92 1.68 0.25
C TYR A 420 2.47 1.25 0.51
N ILE A 421 1.95 0.26 -0.21
CA ILE A 421 0.57 -0.24 -0.04
C ILE A 421 0.34 -0.74 1.39
N GLY A 422 1.28 -1.52 1.93
CA GLY A 422 1.13 -2.15 3.25
C GLY A 422 0.94 -1.14 4.38
N ASN A 423 1.60 0.02 4.28
CA ASN A 423 1.57 1.07 5.30
C ASN A 423 0.57 2.19 4.99
N ALA A 424 0.30 2.47 3.71
CA ALA A 424 -0.66 3.48 3.28
C ALA A 424 -2.08 3.12 3.70
N ALA A 425 -2.91 4.16 3.80
CA ALA A 425 -4.31 4.06 4.12
C ALA A 425 -5.15 4.89 3.15
N GLU A 426 -6.33 4.38 2.82
CA GLU A 426 -7.33 5.06 1.98
C GLU A 426 -8.75 4.79 2.51
N PRO A 427 -9.75 5.60 2.10
CA PRO A 427 -11.16 5.29 2.35
C PRO A 427 -11.54 3.99 1.64
N TRP A 428 -12.14 3.07 2.38
CA TRP A 428 -12.61 1.79 1.87
C TRP A 428 -14.10 1.67 2.08
N LYS A 429 -14.83 1.52 0.97
CA LYS A 429 -16.24 1.13 0.97
C LYS A 429 -16.31 -0.30 1.48
N VAL A 430 -16.86 -0.49 2.67
CA VAL A 430 -17.03 -1.82 3.26
C VAL A 430 -17.91 -2.63 2.31
N PRO A 431 -17.37 -3.71 1.72
CA PRO A 431 -18.12 -4.47 0.74
C PRO A 431 -19.18 -5.30 1.46
N ASP A 432 -20.28 -5.56 0.76
CA ASP A 432 -21.30 -6.49 1.22
C ASP A 432 -20.72 -7.93 1.16
N PRO A 433 -20.62 -8.65 2.28
CA PRO A 433 -20.14 -10.03 2.28
C PRO A 433 -20.97 -10.95 1.36
N GLU A 434 -22.26 -10.67 1.17
CA GLU A 434 -23.15 -11.48 0.33
C GLU A 434 -22.88 -11.28 -1.17
N ALA A 435 -22.17 -10.23 -1.56
CA ALA A 435 -21.80 -9.96 -2.96
C ALA A 435 -20.66 -10.87 -3.47
N PHE A 436 -19.97 -11.60 -2.58
CA PHE A 436 -18.88 -12.50 -2.97
C PHE A 436 -19.39 -13.92 -3.21
N GLU A 437 -19.10 -14.46 -4.40
CA GLU A 437 -19.42 -15.84 -4.74
C GLU A 437 -18.61 -16.83 -3.88
N PRO A 438 -19.26 -17.75 -3.14
CA PRO A 438 -18.56 -18.80 -2.41
C PRO A 438 -17.86 -19.80 -3.35
N PHE A 439 -16.68 -20.29 -2.95
CA PHE A 439 -15.90 -21.29 -3.68
C PHE A 439 -15.51 -22.46 -2.76
N PRO A 440 -16.49 -23.18 -2.19
CA PRO A 440 -16.25 -24.15 -1.14
C PRO A 440 -15.32 -25.29 -1.59
N VAL A 441 -14.36 -25.63 -0.74
CA VAL A 441 -13.44 -26.74 -0.96
C VAL A 441 -14.17 -28.08 -0.77
N LYS A 442 -14.08 -28.94 -1.78
CA LYS A 442 -14.50 -30.34 -1.68
C LYS A 442 -13.30 -31.25 -1.43
N HIS A 443 -13.27 -31.85 -0.24
CA HIS A 443 -12.28 -32.88 0.07
C HIS A 443 -12.76 -34.23 -0.47
N LEU A 444 -11.81 -35.09 -0.84
CA LEU A 444 -12.13 -36.47 -1.19
C LEU A 444 -12.47 -37.26 0.08
N ASP A 445 -13.58 -37.99 0.04
CA ASP A 445 -14.16 -38.74 1.17
C ASP A 445 -14.25 -40.26 0.89
N ALA A 446 -14.05 -40.70 -0.36
CA ALA A 446 -14.02 -42.10 -0.76
C ALA A 446 -12.95 -42.36 -1.84
N PRO A 447 -12.44 -43.60 -1.99
CA PRO A 447 -11.45 -43.93 -3.00
C PRO A 447 -11.95 -43.61 -4.41
N ASN A 448 -11.07 -43.02 -5.23
CA ASN A 448 -11.39 -42.55 -6.57
C ASN A 448 -10.87 -43.48 -7.69
N GLY A 449 -9.98 -44.42 -7.39
CA GLY A 449 -9.42 -45.37 -8.36
C GLY A 449 -10.36 -46.51 -8.72
N ALA A 450 -10.20 -47.06 -9.93
CA ALA A 450 -11.05 -48.13 -10.47
C ALA A 450 -11.06 -49.40 -9.60
N ASP A 451 -9.95 -49.70 -8.92
CA ASP A 451 -9.78 -50.87 -8.04
C ASP A 451 -10.24 -50.63 -6.59
N GLY A 452 -10.92 -49.50 -6.32
CA GLY A 452 -11.22 -49.07 -4.94
C GLY A 452 -9.98 -48.57 -4.18
N LYS A 453 -8.88 -48.30 -4.88
CA LYS A 453 -7.65 -47.70 -4.34
C LYS A 453 -7.72 -46.17 -4.42
N VAL A 454 -6.99 -45.50 -3.54
CA VAL A 454 -6.85 -44.04 -3.57
C VAL A 454 -5.78 -43.63 -4.58
N GLU A 455 -6.11 -42.70 -5.47
CA GLU A 455 -5.23 -42.11 -6.47
C GLU A 455 -5.08 -40.61 -6.16
N PRO A 456 -4.11 -40.23 -5.30
CA PRO A 456 -4.00 -38.88 -4.76
C PRO A 456 -3.64 -37.83 -5.81
N PHE A 457 -3.12 -38.22 -6.98
CA PHE A 457 -2.75 -37.33 -8.08
C PHE A 457 -3.63 -37.51 -9.31
N ARG A 458 -4.79 -38.18 -9.18
CA ARG A 458 -5.76 -38.25 -10.28
C ARG A 458 -6.40 -36.89 -10.49
N ARG A 459 -5.88 -36.16 -11.47
CA ARG A 459 -6.32 -34.80 -11.77
C ARG A 459 -7.69 -34.80 -12.45
N ASP A 460 -8.49 -33.78 -12.17
CA ASP A 460 -9.71 -33.48 -12.91
C ASP A 460 -9.40 -32.84 -14.28
N GLU A 461 -10.44 -32.48 -15.03
CA GLU A 461 -10.32 -31.83 -16.35
C GLU A 461 -9.58 -30.48 -16.30
N ARG A 462 -9.45 -29.86 -15.12
CA ARG A 462 -8.72 -28.61 -14.91
C ARG A 462 -7.26 -28.86 -14.50
N GLY A 463 -6.83 -30.12 -14.44
CA GLY A 463 -5.51 -30.51 -13.96
C GLY A 463 -5.39 -30.52 -12.44
N VAL A 464 -6.49 -30.53 -11.69
CA VAL A 464 -6.49 -30.37 -10.23
C VAL A 464 -6.63 -31.72 -9.56
N ARG A 465 -5.65 -32.09 -8.72
CA ARG A 465 -5.70 -33.32 -7.91
C ARG A 465 -6.70 -33.23 -6.75
N PRO A 466 -7.23 -34.36 -6.24
CA PRO A 466 -8.07 -34.35 -5.05
C PRO A 466 -7.31 -33.91 -3.79
N TRP A 467 -7.95 -33.09 -2.97
CA TRP A 467 -7.47 -32.76 -1.63
C TRP A 467 -8.01 -33.76 -0.62
N ILE A 468 -7.11 -34.52 0.01
CA ILE A 468 -7.46 -35.56 0.97
C ILE A 468 -7.01 -35.12 2.36
N LYS A 469 -7.90 -35.18 3.36
CA LYS A 469 -7.54 -34.93 4.75
C LYS A 469 -6.88 -36.19 5.36
N PRO A 470 -5.71 -36.06 6.00
CA PRO A 470 -5.16 -37.13 6.81
C PRO A 470 -6.15 -37.57 7.89
N GLY A 471 -6.26 -38.89 8.09
CA GLY A 471 -7.22 -39.50 9.02
C GLY A 471 -8.55 -39.92 8.38
N THR A 472 -8.82 -39.57 7.11
CA THR A 472 -10.00 -40.07 6.41
C THR A 472 -9.88 -41.59 6.13
N PRO A 473 -10.83 -42.41 6.60
CA PRO A 473 -10.80 -43.87 6.39
C PRO A 473 -10.69 -44.26 4.91
N GLY A 474 -9.82 -45.24 4.60
CA GLY A 474 -9.66 -45.76 3.23
C GLY A 474 -8.83 -44.88 2.29
N LEU A 475 -8.40 -43.67 2.71
CA LEU A 475 -7.66 -42.72 1.86
C LEU A 475 -6.20 -42.52 2.29
N MET A 476 -5.58 -43.55 2.86
CA MET A 476 -4.17 -43.49 3.24
C MET A 476 -3.32 -43.28 1.99
N HIS A 477 -2.56 -42.19 1.97
CA HIS A 477 -1.74 -41.81 0.83
C HIS A 477 -0.46 -41.12 1.30
N ARG A 478 0.48 -40.94 0.37
CA ARG A 478 1.74 -40.22 0.58
C ARG A 478 1.92 -39.21 -0.54
N ILE A 479 2.29 -37.99 -0.18
CA ILE A 479 2.80 -36.98 -1.10
C ILE A 479 4.17 -36.52 -0.61
N GLY A 480 5.03 -36.08 -1.52
CA GLY A 480 6.38 -35.64 -1.20
C GLY A 480 7.05 -34.93 -2.37
N GLY A 481 8.32 -34.58 -2.21
CA GLY A 481 9.09 -33.81 -3.20
C GLY A 481 9.72 -34.61 -4.35
N ILE A 482 9.65 -35.95 -4.33
CA ILE A 482 10.24 -36.81 -5.36
C ILE A 482 9.24 -37.02 -6.51
N GLU A 483 9.73 -37.08 -7.76
CA GLU A 483 8.90 -37.35 -8.93
C GLU A 483 8.09 -38.64 -8.79
N LYS A 484 6.89 -38.62 -9.39
CA LYS A 484 5.84 -39.56 -9.10
C LYS A 484 5.07 -40.00 -10.33
N ALA A 485 4.65 -41.26 -10.33
CA ALA A 485 3.73 -41.84 -11.29
C ALA A 485 2.43 -41.05 -11.36
N ILE A 486 1.87 -41.03 -12.57
CA ILE A 486 0.56 -40.44 -12.87
C ILE A 486 -0.49 -41.12 -11.99
N ASP A 487 -1.44 -40.32 -11.50
CA ASP A 487 -2.58 -40.70 -10.63
C ASP A 487 -2.23 -41.25 -9.24
N THR A 488 -1.36 -42.25 -9.16
CA THR A 488 -1.07 -42.99 -7.92
C THR A 488 -0.17 -42.21 -6.94
N GLY A 489 0.71 -41.34 -7.43
CA GLY A 489 1.68 -40.63 -6.59
C GLY A 489 2.85 -41.48 -6.08
N ASN A 490 2.98 -42.73 -6.53
CA ASN A 490 4.14 -43.57 -6.22
C ASN A 490 5.40 -43.01 -6.89
N ILE A 491 6.58 -43.26 -6.32
CA ILE A 491 7.83 -42.76 -6.88
C ILE A 491 8.05 -43.36 -8.27
N ASP A 492 8.36 -42.50 -9.25
CA ASP A 492 8.68 -42.90 -10.62
C ASP A 492 9.71 -41.93 -11.21
N TYR A 493 10.81 -42.47 -11.72
CA TYR A 493 11.93 -41.71 -12.29
C TYR A 493 12.01 -41.83 -13.82
N SER A 494 11.03 -42.45 -14.45
CA SER A 494 11.05 -42.67 -15.89
C SER A 494 10.96 -41.34 -16.65
N PRO A 495 11.74 -41.16 -17.73
CA PRO A 495 11.77 -39.88 -18.46
C PRO A 495 10.40 -39.41 -18.96
N ALA A 496 9.58 -40.33 -19.46
CA ALA A 496 8.24 -40.00 -19.99
C ALA A 496 7.27 -39.53 -18.89
N VAL A 497 7.34 -40.12 -17.69
CA VAL A 497 6.54 -39.67 -16.55
C VAL A 497 6.99 -38.30 -16.07
N HIS A 498 8.30 -38.06 -16.00
CA HIS A 498 8.82 -36.75 -15.60
C HIS A 498 8.37 -35.63 -16.56
N GLN A 499 8.43 -35.87 -17.87
CA GLN A 499 7.91 -34.94 -18.88
C GLN A 499 6.42 -34.66 -18.66
N SER A 500 5.60 -35.72 -18.61
CA SER A 500 4.14 -35.61 -18.47
C SER A 500 3.72 -34.88 -17.18
N GLN A 501 4.41 -35.16 -16.07
CA GLN A 501 4.12 -34.51 -14.79
C GLN A 501 4.58 -33.05 -14.76
N THR A 502 5.66 -32.72 -15.46
CA THR A 502 6.14 -31.34 -15.62
C THR A 502 5.18 -30.53 -16.46
N ASP A 503 4.73 -31.07 -17.60
CA ASP A 503 3.71 -30.44 -18.44
C ASP A 503 2.41 -30.24 -17.67
N ALA A 504 1.92 -31.25 -16.94
CA ALA A 504 0.70 -31.13 -16.15
C ALA A 504 0.77 -30.03 -15.08
N ARG A 505 1.92 -29.84 -14.41
CA ARG A 505 2.12 -28.76 -13.43
C ARG A 505 2.11 -27.39 -14.10
N ARG A 506 2.76 -27.27 -15.26
CA ARG A 506 2.80 -26.04 -16.07
C ARG A 506 1.41 -25.67 -16.59
N GLU A 507 0.74 -26.61 -17.26
CA GLU A 507 -0.60 -26.43 -17.82
C GLU A 507 -1.62 -26.04 -16.75
N LYS A 508 -1.55 -26.63 -15.54
CA LYS A 508 -2.42 -26.24 -14.44
C LYS A 508 -2.29 -24.76 -14.05
N VAL A 509 -1.06 -24.24 -14.02
CA VAL A 509 -0.80 -22.82 -13.73
C VAL A 509 -1.25 -21.94 -14.89
N GLU A 510 -0.99 -22.33 -16.13
CA GLU A 510 -1.47 -21.61 -17.33
C GLU A 510 -3.00 -21.58 -17.40
N ASN A 511 -3.67 -22.67 -17.02
CA ASN A 511 -5.13 -22.79 -16.97
C ASN A 511 -5.79 -21.82 -15.99
N VAL A 512 -5.05 -21.25 -15.04
CA VAL A 512 -5.55 -20.16 -14.19
C VAL A 512 -5.96 -18.96 -15.05
N ALA A 513 -5.29 -18.71 -16.18
CA ALA A 513 -5.66 -17.66 -17.13
C ALA A 513 -7.08 -17.85 -17.70
N ASN A 514 -7.63 -19.08 -17.66
CA ASN A 514 -9.01 -19.37 -18.09
C ASN A 514 -10.05 -18.97 -17.03
N ALA A 515 -9.63 -18.77 -15.77
CA ALA A 515 -10.51 -18.55 -14.62
C ALA A 515 -10.31 -17.17 -13.98
N ILE A 516 -9.64 -16.27 -14.68
CA ILE A 516 -9.47 -14.86 -14.32
C ILE A 516 -10.10 -14.00 -15.42
N PRO A 517 -10.57 -12.78 -15.10
CA PRO A 517 -11.14 -11.89 -16.10
C PRO A 517 -10.09 -11.43 -17.12
N ASP A 518 -10.57 -11.07 -18.31
CA ASP A 518 -9.77 -10.35 -19.30
C ASP A 518 -9.26 -9.02 -18.74
N GLN A 519 -8.08 -8.60 -19.19
CA GLN A 519 -7.53 -7.29 -18.86
C GLN A 519 -8.36 -6.18 -19.52
N ASP A 520 -8.78 -5.20 -18.72
CA ASP A 520 -9.43 -3.99 -19.21
C ASP A 520 -8.51 -2.77 -19.15
N VAL A 521 -8.89 -1.71 -19.87
CA VAL A 521 -8.21 -0.41 -19.84
C VAL A 521 -8.71 0.38 -18.63
N SER A 522 -7.79 0.75 -17.73
CA SER A 522 -8.12 1.51 -16.52
C SER A 522 -8.54 2.95 -16.82
N LEU A 523 -7.96 3.56 -17.88
CA LEU A 523 -8.32 4.89 -18.35
C LEU A 523 -7.91 5.08 -19.81
N GLY A 524 -8.79 5.62 -20.64
CA GLY A 524 -8.51 5.90 -22.06
C GLY A 524 -9.14 4.89 -23.00
N ASP A 525 -8.55 4.76 -24.19
CA ASP A 525 -9.07 3.99 -25.31
C ASP A 525 -8.36 2.63 -25.41
N LYS A 526 -8.99 1.63 -26.05
CA LYS A 526 -8.45 0.25 -26.19
C LYS A 526 -7.32 0.10 -27.22
N SER A 527 -7.06 1.15 -27.98
CA SER A 527 -5.96 1.28 -28.95
C SER A 527 -5.56 2.76 -29.06
N GLY A 528 -4.38 3.05 -29.58
CA GLY A 528 -3.92 4.44 -29.76
C GLY A 528 -2.40 4.59 -29.78
N GLY A 529 -1.92 5.81 -29.57
CA GLY A 529 -0.49 6.11 -29.63
C GLY A 529 0.29 5.47 -28.47
N LEU A 530 0.00 5.91 -27.24
CA LEU A 530 0.75 5.49 -26.05
C LEU A 530 -0.15 4.75 -25.05
N VAL A 531 0.31 3.61 -24.55
CA VAL A 531 -0.23 3.00 -23.32
C VAL A 531 0.82 2.97 -22.24
N VAL A 532 0.46 3.45 -21.05
CA VAL A 532 1.27 3.30 -19.84
C VAL A 532 0.76 2.07 -19.09
N VAL A 533 1.61 1.06 -18.96
CA VAL A 533 1.28 -0.24 -18.35
C VAL A 533 1.92 -0.32 -16.98
N GLY A 534 1.09 -0.39 -15.95
CA GLY A 534 1.53 -0.51 -14.56
C GLY A 534 1.16 -1.85 -13.92
N TRP A 535 1.78 -2.10 -12.77
CA TRP A 535 1.40 -3.16 -11.83
C TRP A 535 1.74 -2.72 -10.40
N GLY A 536 1.03 -3.28 -9.41
CA GLY A 536 1.22 -2.94 -8.00
C GLY A 536 0.97 -1.46 -7.69
N SER A 537 1.74 -0.89 -6.76
CA SER A 537 1.55 0.50 -6.30
C SER A 537 1.81 1.62 -7.31
N THR A 538 2.26 1.30 -8.53
CA THR A 538 2.42 2.28 -9.62
C THR A 538 1.07 2.77 -10.17
N TYR A 539 -0.05 2.12 -9.82
CA TYR A 539 -1.40 2.49 -10.28
C TYR A 539 -1.70 3.96 -10.08
N GLY A 540 -1.53 4.47 -8.86
CA GLY A 540 -1.89 5.82 -8.50
C GLY A 540 -1.15 6.87 -9.35
N PRO A 541 0.20 6.87 -9.36
CA PRO A 541 0.98 7.81 -10.16
C PRO A 541 0.69 7.72 -11.66
N ILE A 542 0.56 6.51 -12.21
CA ILE A 542 0.23 6.31 -13.63
C ILE A 542 -1.16 6.87 -13.94
N HIS A 543 -2.16 6.51 -13.13
CA HIS A 543 -3.55 6.93 -13.35
C HIS A 543 -3.66 8.45 -13.36
N GLN A 544 -3.01 9.16 -12.43
CA GLN A 544 -3.02 10.61 -12.40
C GLN A 544 -2.27 11.24 -13.57
N ALA A 545 -1.10 10.71 -13.94
CA ALA A 545 -0.32 11.22 -15.06
C ALA A 545 -1.09 11.08 -16.39
N VAL A 546 -1.68 9.91 -16.64
CA VAL A 546 -2.53 9.67 -17.82
C VAL A 546 -3.78 10.55 -17.78
N ARG A 547 -4.45 10.70 -16.63
CA ARG A 547 -5.61 11.59 -16.49
C ARG A 547 -5.28 13.04 -16.83
N ARG A 548 -4.14 13.55 -16.37
CA ARG A 548 -3.67 14.91 -16.66
C ARG A 548 -3.25 15.08 -18.12
N ALA A 549 -2.50 14.13 -18.67
CA ALA A 549 -2.10 14.13 -20.08
C ALA A 549 -3.31 14.10 -21.03
N ARG A 550 -4.33 13.28 -20.75
CA ARG A 550 -5.57 13.25 -21.54
C ARG A 550 -6.34 14.57 -21.46
N ARG A 551 -6.34 15.27 -20.32
CA ARG A 551 -6.92 16.63 -20.21
C ARG A 551 -6.20 17.65 -21.09
N LYS A 552 -4.92 17.42 -21.40
CA LYS A 552 -4.14 18.20 -22.39
C LYS A 552 -4.40 17.76 -23.85
N GLY A 553 -5.30 16.80 -24.09
CA GLY A 553 -5.62 16.28 -25.41
C GLY A 553 -4.68 15.18 -25.92
N LEU A 554 -3.75 14.67 -25.11
CA LEU A 554 -2.81 13.64 -25.54
C LEU A 554 -3.48 12.25 -25.63
N ALA A 555 -3.16 11.52 -26.69
CA ALA A 555 -3.68 10.18 -26.99
C ALA A 555 -2.95 9.09 -26.18
N VAL A 556 -3.15 9.10 -24.86
CA VAL A 556 -2.55 8.15 -23.92
C VAL A 556 -3.60 7.36 -23.14
N SER A 557 -3.34 6.06 -22.94
CA SER A 557 -4.17 5.14 -22.16
C SER A 557 -3.39 4.55 -20.97
N HIS A 558 -4.10 4.04 -19.97
CA HIS A 558 -3.58 3.36 -18.80
C HIS A 558 -4.12 1.93 -18.75
N VAL A 559 -3.23 0.95 -18.71
CA VAL A 559 -3.54 -0.45 -18.39
C VAL A 559 -2.85 -0.81 -17.09
N HIS A 560 -3.57 -1.44 -16.15
CA HIS A 560 -2.98 -1.86 -14.88
C HIS A 560 -3.23 -3.35 -14.64
N VAL A 561 -2.14 -4.12 -14.54
CA VAL A 561 -2.20 -5.58 -14.52
C VAL A 561 -2.21 -6.09 -13.07
N ARG A 562 -3.31 -6.75 -12.68
CA ARG A 562 -3.49 -7.40 -11.38
C ARG A 562 -2.88 -8.81 -11.35
N HIS A 563 -3.24 -9.64 -12.32
CA HIS A 563 -2.71 -11.01 -12.45
C HIS A 563 -1.41 -10.96 -13.26
N VAL A 564 -0.28 -10.92 -12.57
CA VAL A 564 1.04 -10.77 -13.23
C VAL A 564 1.60 -12.11 -13.70
N TRP A 565 1.12 -13.24 -13.17
CA TRP A 565 1.40 -14.57 -13.71
C TRP A 565 0.29 -15.60 -13.35
N PRO A 566 -0.19 -16.44 -14.29
CA PRO A 566 -0.11 -16.20 -15.72
C PRO A 566 -0.78 -14.86 -16.08
N LEU A 567 -0.38 -14.29 -17.21
CA LEU A 567 -0.96 -13.04 -17.70
C LEU A 567 -2.39 -13.27 -18.25
N PRO A 568 -3.29 -12.27 -18.19
CA PRO A 568 -4.60 -12.35 -18.82
C PRO A 568 -4.48 -12.66 -20.31
N LYS A 569 -5.34 -13.53 -20.84
CA LYS A 569 -5.21 -14.05 -22.21
C LYS A 569 -5.24 -12.98 -23.29
N ASN A 570 -6.07 -11.96 -23.11
CA ASN A 570 -6.25 -10.88 -24.06
C ASN A 570 -5.15 -9.82 -23.99
N LEU A 571 -4.27 -9.84 -22.96
CA LEU A 571 -3.31 -8.76 -22.71
C LEU A 571 -2.37 -8.56 -23.90
N GLY A 572 -1.86 -9.64 -24.50
CA GLY A 572 -0.96 -9.54 -25.66
C GLY A 572 -1.63 -8.95 -26.91
N GLU A 573 -2.93 -9.18 -27.12
CA GLU A 573 -3.69 -8.54 -28.20
C GLU A 573 -3.99 -7.07 -27.88
N LEU A 574 -4.42 -6.79 -26.66
CA LEU A 574 -4.65 -5.43 -26.17
C LEU A 574 -3.42 -4.54 -26.34
N LEU A 575 -2.23 -5.01 -25.90
CA LEU A 575 -1.00 -4.23 -25.97
C LEU A 575 -0.51 -4.00 -27.41
N ARG A 576 -0.80 -4.91 -28.35
CA ARG A 576 -0.51 -4.73 -29.78
C ARG A 576 -1.39 -3.67 -30.45
N GLY A 577 -2.48 -3.26 -29.80
CA GLY A 577 -3.33 -2.17 -30.26
C GLY A 577 -2.72 -0.77 -30.07
N TYR A 578 -1.53 -0.65 -29.48
CA TYR A 578 -0.87 0.62 -29.25
C TYR A 578 0.47 0.72 -29.98
N ASP A 579 0.81 1.93 -30.44
CA ASP A 579 2.09 2.18 -31.13
C ASP A 579 3.29 2.05 -30.17
N CYS A 580 3.10 2.41 -28.90
CA CYS A 580 4.12 2.32 -27.86
C CYS A 580 3.56 1.87 -26.51
N VAL A 581 4.30 0.99 -25.84
CA VAL A 581 4.01 0.49 -24.49
C VAL A 581 5.08 1.03 -23.54
N LEU A 582 4.74 1.95 -22.63
CA LEU A 582 5.62 2.46 -21.58
C LEU A 582 5.35 1.73 -20.27
N VAL A 583 6.37 1.26 -19.58
CA VAL A 583 6.23 0.47 -18.34
C VAL A 583 6.97 1.13 -17.19
N PRO A 584 6.28 1.94 -16.35
CA PRO A 584 6.86 2.51 -15.15
C PRO A 584 6.98 1.47 -14.04
N GLU A 585 8.20 1.27 -13.53
CA GLU A 585 8.46 0.24 -12.52
C GLU A 585 9.43 0.72 -11.44
N MET A 586 9.15 0.39 -10.18
CA MET A 586 10.07 0.66 -9.08
C MET A 586 11.16 -0.42 -8.98
N ASN A 587 11.78 -0.74 -10.12
CA ASN A 587 12.82 -1.74 -10.31
C ASN A 587 13.55 -1.46 -11.64
N SER A 588 14.42 -2.38 -12.09
CA SER A 588 15.22 -2.24 -13.32
C SER A 588 14.54 -2.72 -14.62
N GLY A 589 13.21 -2.88 -14.64
CA GLY A 589 12.40 -3.28 -15.80
C GLY A 589 12.02 -4.77 -15.80
N GLN A 590 11.56 -5.29 -14.66
CA GLN A 590 11.22 -6.71 -14.50
C GLN A 590 9.94 -7.07 -15.25
N PHE A 591 8.85 -6.34 -15.06
CA PHE A 591 7.58 -6.62 -15.72
C PHE A 591 7.67 -6.34 -17.22
N LYS A 592 8.36 -5.27 -17.61
CA LYS A 592 8.72 -5.02 -19.02
C LYS A 592 9.36 -6.25 -19.65
N THR A 593 10.26 -6.93 -18.95
CA THR A 593 10.94 -8.13 -19.46
C THR A 593 9.95 -9.29 -19.61
N VAL A 594 9.06 -9.51 -18.64
CA VAL A 594 7.99 -10.52 -18.73
C VAL A 594 7.06 -10.26 -19.92
N LEU A 595 6.64 -9.01 -20.13
CA LEU A 595 5.76 -8.65 -21.26
C LEU A 595 6.44 -8.91 -22.62
N ARG A 596 7.74 -8.59 -22.74
CA ARG A 596 8.51 -8.84 -23.98
C ARG A 596 8.72 -10.33 -24.22
N ASP A 597 9.03 -11.07 -23.16
CA ASP A 597 9.20 -12.53 -23.19
C ASP A 597 7.93 -13.24 -23.68
N GLN A 598 6.76 -12.82 -23.17
CA GLN A 598 5.50 -13.49 -23.47
C GLN A 598 4.82 -13.05 -24.77
N TYR A 599 4.97 -11.77 -25.17
CA TYR A 599 4.17 -11.21 -26.27
C TYR A 599 4.97 -10.53 -27.39
N LEU A 600 6.30 -10.40 -27.25
CA LEU A 600 7.15 -9.71 -28.22
C LEU A 600 6.71 -8.26 -28.53
N VAL A 601 5.98 -7.61 -27.62
CA VAL A 601 5.62 -6.19 -27.72
C VAL A 601 6.84 -5.30 -27.46
N ASP A 602 6.94 -4.15 -28.11
CA ASP A 602 8.04 -3.19 -27.85
C ASP A 602 7.80 -2.38 -26.56
N ALA A 603 7.82 -3.08 -25.42
CA ALA A 603 7.69 -2.44 -24.11
C ALA A 603 8.96 -1.69 -23.73
N ARG A 604 8.82 -0.38 -23.47
CA ARG A 604 9.88 0.56 -23.10
C ARG A 604 9.88 0.78 -21.57
N PRO A 605 11.04 0.71 -20.90
CA PRO A 605 11.10 0.89 -19.46
C PRO A 605 11.03 2.36 -19.04
N LEU A 606 10.38 2.63 -17.90
CA LEU A 606 10.56 3.84 -17.10
C LEU A 606 10.89 3.42 -15.67
N ASN A 607 12.16 3.34 -15.35
CA ASN A 607 12.64 2.67 -14.14
C ASN A 607 12.98 3.67 -13.03
N LYS A 608 12.61 3.34 -11.78
CA LYS A 608 13.01 4.09 -10.58
C LYS A 608 13.44 3.12 -9.47
N VAL A 609 14.68 3.22 -9.02
CA VAL A 609 15.23 2.33 -7.97
C VAL A 609 15.81 3.17 -6.83
N SER A 610 14.94 3.95 -6.20
CA SER A 610 15.33 4.95 -5.19
C SER A 610 14.71 4.71 -3.82
N GLY A 611 14.00 3.59 -3.62
CA GLY A 611 13.25 3.33 -2.39
C GLY A 611 12.06 4.28 -2.15
N GLN A 612 11.55 4.93 -3.20
CA GLN A 612 10.48 5.94 -3.12
C GLN A 612 9.44 5.72 -4.22
N PRO A 613 8.13 5.95 -3.95
CA PRO A 613 7.09 5.94 -4.96
C PRO A 613 7.40 6.86 -6.15
N PHE A 614 6.85 6.55 -7.33
CA PHE A 614 6.85 7.50 -8.44
C PHE A 614 6.08 8.77 -8.07
N ALA A 615 6.65 9.92 -8.41
CA ALA A 615 5.90 11.16 -8.52
C ALA A 615 5.13 11.16 -9.85
N ILE A 616 3.94 11.76 -9.84
CA ILE A 616 3.10 11.95 -11.02
C ILE A 616 3.89 12.70 -12.09
N ALA A 617 4.60 13.77 -11.72
CA ALA A 617 5.41 14.58 -12.63
C ALA A 617 6.58 13.81 -13.31
N GLU A 618 7.05 12.70 -12.75
CA GLU A 618 8.05 11.85 -13.41
C GLU A 618 7.44 11.12 -14.61
N ILE A 619 6.22 10.61 -14.44
CA ILE A 619 5.50 9.89 -15.50
C ILE A 619 4.93 10.87 -16.53
N GLU A 620 4.41 12.02 -16.09
CA GLU A 620 3.94 13.09 -17.02
C GLU A 620 5.06 13.51 -17.98
N ARG A 621 6.27 13.79 -17.47
CA ARG A 621 7.40 14.15 -18.33
C ARG A 621 7.76 13.05 -19.33
N ALA A 622 7.65 11.78 -18.94
CA ALA A 622 7.92 10.66 -19.84
C ALA A 622 6.82 10.52 -20.93
N ILE A 623 5.57 10.82 -20.59
CA ILE A 623 4.46 10.88 -21.55
C ILE A 623 4.66 12.05 -22.52
N GLU A 624 5.00 13.23 -22.01
CA GLU A 624 5.23 14.44 -22.83
C GLU A 624 6.40 14.22 -23.81
N ALA A 625 7.54 13.71 -23.32
CA ALA A 625 8.68 13.41 -24.17
C ALA A 625 8.36 12.42 -25.31
N PHE A 626 7.44 11.47 -25.09
CA PHE A 626 7.00 10.57 -26.17
C PHE A 626 6.27 11.32 -27.28
N PHE A 627 5.49 12.34 -26.96
CA PHE A 627 4.71 13.10 -27.93
C PHE A 627 5.47 14.29 -28.54
N ASP A 628 6.50 14.81 -27.87
CA ASP A 628 7.41 15.82 -28.44
C ASP A 628 8.11 15.30 -29.72
N ASP A 629 8.35 13.99 -29.80
CA ASP A 629 8.96 13.33 -30.96
C ASP A 629 7.94 12.98 -32.08
N VAL A 630 6.64 13.34 -31.93
CA VAL A 630 5.57 13.01 -32.89
C VAL A 630 5.18 14.25 -33.73
N PRO A 631 5.41 14.26 -35.06
CA PRO A 631 5.05 15.39 -35.92
C PRO A 631 3.55 15.72 -35.89
N GLY A 632 3.20 16.99 -35.66
CA GLY A 632 1.80 17.46 -35.63
C GLY A 632 1.14 17.47 -34.25
N ASN A 633 1.91 17.18 -33.19
CA ASN A 633 1.44 17.15 -31.80
C ASN A 633 2.07 18.26 -30.95
N GLU A 634 2.28 19.44 -31.56
CA GLU A 634 2.76 20.65 -30.87
C GLU A 634 1.77 20.98 -29.75
N GLY A 635 2.14 20.62 -28.51
CA GLY A 635 1.26 20.58 -27.36
C GLY A 635 0.45 21.86 -27.19
N GLY A 636 -0.87 21.71 -27.14
CA GLY A 636 -1.76 22.80 -26.75
C GLY A 636 -1.43 23.21 -25.33
N ASP A 637 -0.89 24.42 -25.15
CA ASP A 637 -0.74 25.05 -23.85
C ASP A 637 -2.12 25.09 -23.18
N VAL A 638 -2.28 24.30 -22.11
CA VAL A 638 -3.41 24.46 -21.20
C VAL A 638 -3.08 25.63 -20.30
N ASP A 639 -3.91 26.66 -20.33
CA ASP A 639 -3.80 27.82 -19.43
C ASP A 639 -3.47 27.36 -18.00
N PRO A 640 -2.49 27.98 -17.32
CA PRO A 640 -2.10 27.60 -15.96
C PRO A 640 -3.34 27.54 -15.06
N ASN A 641 -3.48 26.44 -14.32
CA ASN A 641 -4.60 26.25 -13.40
C ASN A 641 -4.55 27.30 -12.28
N LYS A 642 -5.28 28.40 -12.48
CA LYS A 642 -5.40 29.52 -11.53
C LYS A 642 -6.03 29.12 -10.18
N LYS A 643 -6.46 27.87 -10.01
CA LYS A 643 -7.08 27.32 -8.79
C LYS A 643 -6.10 26.54 -7.90
N GLN A 644 -4.88 26.30 -8.36
CA GLN A 644 -3.78 25.82 -7.51
C GLN A 644 -3.21 27.04 -6.75
N LEU A 645 -2.75 26.87 -5.50
CA LEU A 645 -2.06 27.95 -4.76
C LEU A 645 -1.04 28.61 -5.69
N PRO A 646 -0.94 29.95 -5.70
CA PRO A 646 -0.29 30.68 -6.79
C PRO A 646 1.16 30.22 -6.94
N SER A 647 1.47 29.57 -8.08
CA SER A 647 2.86 29.46 -8.52
C SER A 647 3.28 30.87 -8.94
N VAL A 648 4.21 31.46 -8.19
CA VAL A 648 4.80 32.74 -8.58
C VAL A 648 5.51 32.49 -9.90
N LYS A 649 5.07 33.17 -10.97
CA LYS A 649 5.79 33.22 -12.24
C LYS A 649 7.23 33.59 -11.92
N ALA A 650 8.18 32.75 -12.31
CA ALA A 650 9.60 33.03 -12.17
C ALA A 650 9.91 34.37 -12.87
N VAL A 651 10.05 35.44 -12.09
CA VAL A 651 10.66 36.68 -12.54
C VAL A 651 12.14 36.54 -12.24
N ASN A 652 12.89 35.99 -13.19
CA ASN A 652 14.34 36.17 -13.22
C ASN A 652 14.63 37.60 -13.72
N PRO A 653 15.64 38.28 -13.18
CA PRO A 653 16.70 38.86 -14.00
C PRO A 653 17.66 37.77 -14.51
#